data_AF-A0A957M1G5-F1
#
_entry.id   AF-A0A957M1G5-F1
#
_cell.length_a   1.000
_cell.length_b   1.000
_cell.length_c   1.000
_cell.angle_alpha   90.00
_cell.angle_beta   90.00
_cell.angle_gamma   90.00
#
_symmetry.space_group_name_H-M   'P 1'
#
loop_
_entity.id
_entity.type
_entity.pdbx_description
1 polymer ?
#
loop_
_entity_poly.entity_id
_entity_poly.type
_entity_poly.pdbx_seq_one_letter_code
_entity_poly.pdbx_strand_id
1 'polypeptide(L)'
;MMPNPAVSPARDGAGNLLAREWKNAPDRADCLSLPLEGEPGFAWFAGAGELAAGNAEIVNPAPVAQIGSAPCNLQAPWVNNATFDSISATVIDDVVSLGCLVGSNVSNIGNLSNGDTTDSATFQMTGLNCDATLSVEDTNDTYPAGTYAGFKVSSDSLLDVSVGFDVTIETWNGGALQESQTVVSSLVGVDASLLDGSGDVVLGFVTAQDFDEVRIVYEAAVGVLVTGEVYYAVVEPFCAGDPLPCNMTTSMTAPDYPVVIDSEHTGVGAAACIGCSVTGVEKVINDDETDAAAIVLTAGVLDASGSIAVQDLLTDYAAGTFAGFEIENTGLLDLSLLQGITVETFLAGVPKESVTGSGSLLTVATSLLSGGGRMTVGFITTQSFDEVKLTVSNPVLGVDLGSTLVYRALFKSLCELNLSCDQTYYLSEPDFPVIIDSGLTGVEGVACVGCAVDDSAAVISSDQNDFATITMPAGVAASGSIAVFDPIETFPEGSTAGFTIRDANGLLEADLLDSLTVCTYNDGGEQECSEGGDLLNVSLLLNWGATAGLQDVGFKTTLPFDEIRITVDPLVNAGLGDNEIEVYSAFLDTRTATGGDLFCRDTDGDGIRDNVDADDDDDGIPDIQEGDGAVDTDSDGMPDSLDLDSDNDGLNDVDEGGDGGLDANNDGRINSADVGFADGDSDGQADASVDVNEEPNSDGDGVPDYRDLDSDNDGINDVAEAGYGAFDGDNDGMVDVSGTNDSDGDGIQDGVDGAPGVFGDAADPAPLDTDGDGIPDYRDQDGDNDGIPDSEEGSGNVDTDGDGVPNSRDLDSDNDGVNDVDEGGDGALDTNDDGQINSDDTGFADDNGDGQADASVDAEEEPDGDGDSVPDYRDLDS
;
A
#
# COMPACT_ATOMS: atom_id res chain seq x y z
N MET A 1 6.09 -6.77 58.24
CA MET A 1 4.97 -6.61 59.22
C MET A 1 3.71 -6.26 58.45
N MET A 2 2.65 -7.05 58.64
CA MET A 2 1.25 -6.99 58.14
C MET A 2 0.57 -5.59 58.09
N PRO A 3 -0.65 -5.42 57.50
CA PRO A 3 -1.31 -6.16 56.39
C PRO A 3 -2.18 -5.29 55.42
N ASN A 4 -2.59 -5.96 54.33
CA ASN A 4 -3.72 -5.68 53.43
C ASN A 4 -5.07 -5.41 54.13
N PRO A 5 -5.99 -4.61 53.53
CA PRO A 5 -7.40 -4.98 53.55
C PRO A 5 -8.10 -4.90 52.18
N ALA A 6 -8.73 -6.03 51.86
CA ALA A 6 -9.83 -6.32 50.94
C ALA A 6 -10.68 -5.15 50.38
N VAL A 7 -10.82 -5.18 49.06
CA VAL A 7 -11.81 -4.45 48.25
C VAL A 7 -13.20 -5.09 48.38
N SER A 8 -14.24 -4.26 48.48
CA SER A 8 -15.66 -4.67 48.34
C SER A 8 -16.26 -3.97 47.10
N PRO A 9 -16.96 -4.65 46.18
CA PRO A 9 -17.61 -3.97 45.06
C PRO A 9 -18.96 -3.35 45.48
N ALA A 10 -19.19 -2.12 45.02
CA ALA A 10 -20.40 -1.35 45.24
C ALA A 10 -21.62 -2.00 44.53
N ARG A 11 -22.75 -2.07 45.25
CA ARG A 11 -24.06 -2.47 44.73
C ARG A 11 -24.95 -1.25 44.61
N ASP A 12 -25.85 -1.23 43.62
CA ASP A 12 -26.88 -0.18 43.54
C ASP A 12 -27.93 -0.32 44.66
N GLY A 13 -28.80 0.69 44.79
CA GLY A 13 -29.88 0.75 45.80
C GLY A 13 -30.98 -0.31 45.67
N ALA A 14 -30.84 -1.26 44.74
CA ALA A 14 -31.70 -2.44 44.58
C ALA A 14 -30.93 -3.76 44.66
N GLY A 15 -29.60 -3.75 44.85
CA GLY A 15 -28.78 -4.92 45.14
C GLY A 15 -28.22 -5.67 43.94
N ASN A 16 -28.27 -5.09 42.74
CA ASN A 16 -27.69 -5.68 41.52
C ASN A 16 -26.25 -5.20 41.26
N LEU A 17 -25.44 -6.07 40.65
CA LEU A 17 -24.07 -5.75 40.21
C LEU A 17 -24.15 -5.05 38.84
N LEU A 18 -23.47 -3.90 38.71
CA LEU A 18 -23.39 -3.13 37.47
C LEU A 18 -22.27 -3.72 36.58
N ALA A 19 -22.63 -4.26 35.42
CA ALA A 19 -21.68 -4.63 34.39
C ALA A 19 -21.16 -3.35 33.70
N ARG A 20 -19.83 -3.22 33.58
CA ARG A 20 -19.18 -2.30 32.64
C ARG A 20 -18.60 -3.15 31.52
N GLU A 21 -19.02 -2.84 30.30
CA GLU A 21 -18.45 -3.35 29.05
C GLU A 21 -17.07 -2.74 28.84
N TRP A 22 -16.06 -3.59 28.61
CA TRP A 22 -14.80 -3.28 27.93
C TRP A 22 -14.64 -4.34 26.84
N LYS A 23 -14.38 -3.88 25.62
CA LYS A 23 -14.16 -4.67 24.39
C LYS A 23 -12.64 -4.72 24.11
N ASN A 24 -12.21 -5.83 23.48
CA ASN A 24 -10.92 -6.15 22.86
C ASN A 24 -9.76 -6.42 23.84
N ALA A 25 -8.92 -7.45 23.74
CA ALA A 25 -8.77 -8.68 22.94
C ALA A 25 -7.76 -9.59 23.73
N PRO A 26 -7.00 -10.50 23.11
CA PRO A 26 -7.28 -11.90 22.74
C PRO A 26 -6.73 -12.93 23.76
N ASP A 27 -7.09 -14.22 23.64
CA ASP A 27 -6.09 -15.30 23.64
C ASP A 27 -6.62 -16.72 23.40
N ARG A 28 -5.73 -17.50 22.77
CA ARG A 28 -5.81 -18.92 22.40
C ARG A 28 -5.89 -19.84 23.62
N ALA A 29 -6.43 -21.05 23.42
CA ALA A 29 -5.75 -22.33 23.74
C ALA A 29 -6.70 -23.55 23.70
N ASP A 30 -6.11 -24.64 23.20
CA ASP A 30 -6.34 -26.04 23.53
C ASP A 30 -7.29 -26.92 22.71
N CYS A 31 -6.64 -27.56 21.72
CA CYS A 31 -6.85 -28.93 21.28
C CYS A 31 -6.78 -29.96 22.43
N LEU A 32 -7.73 -30.89 22.48
CA LEU A 32 -7.55 -32.21 23.11
C LEU A 32 -8.45 -33.25 22.44
N SER A 33 -7.97 -34.49 22.47
CA SER A 33 -8.03 -35.44 21.38
C SER A 33 -8.93 -36.68 21.65
N LEU A 34 -9.46 -37.25 20.55
CA LEU A 34 -9.72 -38.68 20.28
C LEU A 34 -11.01 -39.41 20.82
N PRO A 35 -11.43 -40.52 20.16
CA PRO A 35 -12.82 -40.76 19.70
C PRO A 35 -13.52 -42.00 20.30
N LEU A 36 -14.80 -42.24 19.94
CA LEU A 36 -15.39 -43.54 19.47
C LEU A 36 -16.94 -43.59 19.51
N GLU A 37 -17.52 -43.87 18.34
CA GLU A 37 -18.69 -44.72 17.97
C GLU A 37 -20.09 -44.59 18.63
N GLY A 38 -21.14 -44.49 17.78
CA GLY A 38 -22.48 -45.05 18.07
C GLY A 38 -23.73 -44.38 17.47
N GLU A 39 -23.93 -44.47 16.14
CA GLU A 39 -25.18 -44.50 15.30
C GLU A 39 -26.61 -44.48 15.95
N PRO A 40 -27.71 -44.22 15.19
CA PRO A 40 -28.08 -43.04 14.38
C PRO A 40 -29.56 -42.61 14.59
N GLY A 41 -29.99 -41.44 14.08
CA GLY A 41 -31.43 -41.10 14.11
C GLY A 41 -31.86 -39.81 13.41
N PHE A 42 -32.50 -40.00 12.24
CA PHE A 42 -33.51 -39.14 11.61
C PHE A 42 -33.06 -37.88 10.82
N ALA A 43 -32.78 -38.09 9.54
CA ALA A 43 -32.90 -37.10 8.47
C ALA A 43 -34.27 -37.24 7.76
N TRP A 44 -34.92 -36.11 7.45
CA TRP A 44 -36.06 -36.06 6.54
C TRP A 44 -35.58 -35.69 5.13
N PHE A 45 -35.77 -36.60 4.18
CA PHE A 45 -35.87 -36.32 2.74
C PHE A 45 -37.33 -36.46 2.33
N ALA A 46 -37.81 -35.58 1.46
CA ALA A 46 -39.00 -35.86 0.66
C ALA A 46 -38.86 -35.25 -0.73
N GLY A 47 -38.79 -36.13 -1.74
CA GLY A 47 -38.99 -35.82 -3.14
C GLY A 47 -40.14 -36.63 -3.73
N ALA A 48 -40.93 -35.97 -4.58
CA ALA A 48 -41.71 -36.41 -5.76
C ALA A 48 -42.75 -37.55 -5.68
N GLY A 49 -43.95 -37.30 -6.26
CA GLY A 49 -44.74 -38.30 -7.00
C GLY A 49 -46.27 -38.34 -6.85
N GLU A 50 -46.99 -37.45 -7.55
CA GLU A 50 -48.22 -37.66 -8.39
C GLU A 50 -49.39 -38.62 -8.01
N LEU A 51 -50.65 -38.09 -7.94
CA LEU A 51 -51.79 -38.38 -8.86
C LEU A 51 -53.21 -37.95 -8.36
N ALA A 52 -53.85 -37.09 -9.17
CA ALA A 52 -55.25 -37.06 -9.64
C ALA A 52 -56.48 -36.57 -8.79
N ALA A 53 -56.95 -35.38 -9.21
CA ALA A 53 -58.29 -35.01 -9.70
C ALA A 53 -59.49 -34.78 -8.73
N GLY A 54 -59.97 -33.53 -8.73
CA GLY A 54 -61.30 -33.11 -8.31
C GLY A 54 -61.59 -31.65 -8.71
N ASN A 55 -62.33 -31.46 -9.81
CA ASN A 55 -62.61 -30.19 -10.47
C ASN A 55 -63.39 -29.18 -9.61
N ALA A 56 -62.96 -27.90 -9.61
CA ALA A 56 -63.85 -26.74 -9.68
C ALA A 56 -63.06 -25.45 -10.02
N GLU A 57 -63.52 -24.80 -11.10
CA GLU A 57 -63.35 -23.39 -11.47
C GLU A 57 -61.98 -22.91 -11.96
N ILE A 58 -61.94 -22.63 -13.27
CA ILE A 58 -60.90 -21.86 -13.95
C ILE A 58 -61.00 -20.43 -13.42
N VAL A 59 -60.00 -20.00 -12.65
CA VAL A 59 -59.62 -18.59 -12.54
C VAL A 59 -58.39 -18.44 -13.43
N ASN A 60 -58.41 -17.46 -14.34
CA ASN A 60 -57.33 -17.15 -15.28
C ASN A 60 -55.97 -17.13 -14.57
N PRO A 61 -54.87 -17.52 -15.24
CA PRO A 61 -53.53 -17.23 -14.73
C PRO A 61 -53.39 -15.71 -14.58
N ALA A 62 -52.69 -15.27 -13.53
CA ALA A 62 -52.17 -13.92 -13.45
C ALA A 62 -51.36 -13.61 -14.73
N PRO A 63 -51.43 -12.39 -15.28
CA PRO A 63 -50.55 -12.00 -16.37
C PRO A 63 -49.09 -12.24 -15.94
N VAL A 64 -48.33 -12.90 -16.80
CA VAL A 64 -46.92 -13.21 -16.58
C VAL A 64 -46.16 -12.06 -17.21
N ALA A 65 -45.49 -11.22 -16.42
CA ALA A 65 -44.70 -10.10 -16.96
C ALA A 65 -43.73 -10.60 -18.06
N GLN A 66 -43.85 -10.10 -19.29
CA GLN A 66 -42.96 -10.46 -20.41
C GLN A 66 -41.56 -9.82 -20.33
N ILE A 67 -41.30 -9.05 -19.26
CA ILE A 67 -40.03 -8.39 -19.01
C ILE A 67 -38.84 -9.35 -18.99
N GLY A 68 -39.02 -10.62 -18.62
CA GLY A 68 -37.92 -11.59 -18.56
C GLY A 68 -37.22 -11.90 -19.90
N SER A 69 -37.72 -11.39 -21.02
CA SER A 69 -37.11 -11.50 -22.35
C SER A 69 -36.68 -10.17 -22.97
N ALA A 70 -36.95 -9.05 -22.29
CA ALA A 70 -36.46 -7.74 -22.69
C ALA A 70 -34.99 -7.58 -22.27
N PRO A 71 -34.16 -6.90 -23.09
CA PRO A 71 -32.80 -6.60 -22.69
C PRO A 71 -32.82 -5.72 -21.43
N CYS A 72 -32.10 -6.15 -20.40
CA CYS A 72 -31.92 -5.37 -19.18
C CYS A 72 -31.18 -4.07 -19.45
N ASN A 73 -31.51 -3.02 -18.69
CA ASN A 73 -30.81 -1.74 -18.64
C ASN A 73 -30.67 -1.07 -20.03
N LEU A 74 -31.57 -1.39 -20.94
CA LEU A 74 -31.59 -0.84 -22.29
C LEU A 74 -33.01 -0.42 -22.65
N GLN A 75 -33.13 0.81 -23.13
CA GLN A 75 -34.37 1.34 -23.67
C GLN A 75 -34.85 0.51 -24.85
N ALA A 76 -36.02 -0.10 -24.71
CA ALA A 76 -36.66 -0.89 -25.75
C ALA A 76 -37.92 -0.17 -26.26
N PRO A 77 -38.08 -0.03 -27.60
CA PRO A 77 -39.35 0.39 -28.17
C PRO A 77 -40.46 -0.58 -27.76
N TRP A 78 -41.53 -0.06 -27.17
CA TRP A 78 -42.68 -0.84 -26.73
C TRP A 78 -43.58 -1.16 -27.92
N VAL A 79 -43.25 -2.24 -28.62
CA VAL A 79 -43.81 -2.58 -29.94
C VAL A 79 -44.11 -4.07 -30.04
N ASN A 80 -45.08 -4.46 -30.87
CA ASN A 80 -45.39 -5.87 -31.10
C ASN A 80 -44.22 -6.61 -31.78
N ASN A 81 -43.52 -7.46 -31.03
CA ASN A 81 -42.39 -8.27 -31.49
C ASN A 81 -42.36 -9.63 -30.75
N ALA A 82 -41.18 -10.24 -30.59
CA ALA A 82 -41.05 -11.51 -29.86
C ALA A 82 -40.98 -11.34 -28.33
N THR A 83 -40.77 -10.11 -27.86
CA THR A 83 -40.53 -9.70 -26.48
C THR A 83 -41.76 -9.02 -25.87
N PHE A 84 -42.48 -8.22 -26.65
CA PHE A 84 -43.75 -7.61 -26.27
C PHE A 84 -44.82 -8.02 -27.27
N ASP A 85 -46.01 -8.34 -26.79
CA ASP A 85 -47.15 -8.66 -27.64
C ASP A 85 -48.39 -7.88 -27.23
N SER A 86 -49.39 -7.82 -28.11
CA SER A 86 -50.67 -7.18 -27.83
C SER A 86 -50.60 -5.70 -27.44
N ILE A 87 -49.54 -5.03 -27.90
CA ILE A 87 -49.34 -3.59 -27.77
C ILE A 87 -50.28 -2.86 -28.70
N SER A 88 -51.02 -1.90 -28.17
CA SER A 88 -51.98 -1.11 -28.93
C SER A 88 -51.87 0.38 -28.59
N ALA A 89 -51.82 1.21 -29.63
CA ALA A 89 -51.79 2.65 -29.49
C ALA A 89 -53.20 3.23 -29.67
N THR A 90 -53.63 4.11 -28.75
CA THR A 90 -54.93 4.76 -28.78
C THR A 90 -54.85 6.26 -28.49
N VAL A 91 -55.90 6.98 -28.87
CA VAL A 91 -56.12 8.39 -28.46
C VAL A 91 -57.23 8.38 -27.43
N ILE A 92 -56.93 8.81 -26.20
CA ILE A 92 -57.88 8.77 -25.07
C ILE A 92 -58.87 9.94 -25.18
N ASP A 93 -58.37 11.15 -25.38
CA ASP A 93 -59.17 12.36 -25.58
C ASP A 93 -58.77 13.05 -26.90
N ASP A 94 -59.70 13.06 -27.86
CA ASP A 94 -59.53 13.70 -29.18
C ASP A 94 -59.70 15.22 -29.06
N VAL A 95 -58.83 15.90 -28.31
CA VAL A 95 -58.79 17.37 -28.20
C VAL A 95 -60.17 18.00 -27.92
N VAL A 96 -60.95 17.44 -26.99
CA VAL A 96 -62.37 17.82 -26.73
C VAL A 96 -62.59 18.59 -25.44
N SER A 97 -61.56 19.25 -24.91
CA SER A 97 -61.75 20.31 -23.93
C SER A 97 -62.65 21.41 -24.54
N LEU A 98 -63.65 21.88 -23.79
CA LEU A 98 -64.64 22.90 -24.20
C LEU A 98 -64.04 24.24 -24.69
N GLY A 99 -62.71 24.41 -24.59
CA GLY A 99 -61.94 25.58 -25.01
C GLY A 99 -61.08 25.42 -26.28
N CYS A 100 -61.02 24.24 -26.91
CA CYS A 100 -60.23 24.03 -28.13
C CYS A 100 -60.91 24.54 -29.41
N LEU A 101 -60.14 25.20 -30.28
CA LEU A 101 -60.59 25.69 -31.58
C LEU A 101 -60.74 24.55 -32.59
N VAL A 102 -61.62 24.75 -33.56
CA VAL A 102 -61.84 23.83 -34.69
C VAL A 102 -60.57 23.74 -35.53
N GLY A 103 -59.91 22.58 -35.51
CA GLY A 103 -58.66 22.33 -36.25
C GLY A 103 -57.65 21.47 -35.51
N SER A 104 -57.85 21.20 -34.21
CA SER A 104 -57.01 20.26 -33.49
C SER A 104 -57.27 18.81 -33.93
N ASN A 105 -56.22 18.01 -34.09
CA ASN A 105 -56.32 16.61 -34.47
C ASN A 105 -55.05 15.84 -34.07
N VAL A 106 -55.22 14.54 -33.85
CA VAL A 106 -54.13 13.56 -33.77
C VAL A 106 -54.09 12.74 -35.07
N SER A 107 -52.91 12.36 -35.55
CA SER A 107 -52.73 11.56 -36.76
C SER A 107 -51.59 10.56 -36.61
N ASN A 108 -51.65 9.48 -37.39
CA ASN A 108 -50.66 8.40 -37.41
C ASN A 108 -50.41 7.72 -36.04
N ILE A 109 -51.46 7.55 -35.23
CA ILE A 109 -51.34 6.96 -33.88
C ILE A 109 -50.66 5.59 -33.85
N GLY A 110 -50.78 4.80 -34.93
CA GLY A 110 -50.15 3.48 -35.04
C GLY A 110 -48.62 3.53 -35.08
N ASN A 111 -48.01 4.71 -35.26
CA ASN A 111 -46.56 4.87 -35.21
C ASN A 111 -46.03 4.74 -33.77
N LEU A 112 -46.86 5.03 -32.76
CA LEU A 112 -46.46 4.94 -31.35
C LEU A 112 -46.02 3.54 -30.90
N SER A 113 -46.33 2.51 -31.68
CA SER A 113 -46.05 1.11 -31.38
C SER A 113 -45.31 0.40 -32.52
N ASN A 114 -44.52 1.14 -33.34
CA ASN A 114 -43.76 0.57 -34.46
C ASN A 114 -42.22 0.60 -34.29
N GLY A 115 -41.69 1.47 -33.40
CA GLY A 115 -40.27 1.56 -33.07
C GLY A 115 -39.41 2.25 -34.13
N ASP A 116 -40.00 2.92 -35.12
CA ASP A 116 -39.29 3.66 -36.17
C ASP A 116 -39.06 5.11 -35.71
N THR A 117 -37.82 5.59 -35.78
CA THR A 117 -37.44 6.97 -35.43
C THR A 117 -37.60 7.95 -36.59
N THR A 118 -38.06 7.48 -37.76
CA THR A 118 -38.25 8.31 -38.96
C THR A 118 -39.72 8.60 -39.27
N ASP A 119 -40.65 8.01 -38.52
CA ASP A 119 -42.08 8.30 -38.59
C ASP A 119 -42.70 8.57 -37.22
N SER A 120 -43.60 9.54 -37.14
CA SER A 120 -44.14 10.00 -35.85
C SER A 120 -45.66 10.07 -35.87
N ALA A 121 -46.26 9.81 -34.71
CA ALA A 121 -47.60 10.27 -34.42
C ALA A 121 -47.55 11.79 -34.23
N THR A 122 -48.44 12.50 -34.92
CA THR A 122 -48.45 13.96 -34.92
C THR A 122 -49.73 14.47 -34.29
N PHE A 123 -49.62 15.53 -33.50
CA PHE A 123 -50.79 16.24 -32.99
C PHE A 123 -50.68 17.73 -33.23
N GLN A 124 -51.84 18.37 -33.35
CA GLN A 124 -51.99 19.82 -33.41
C GLN A 124 -53.07 20.21 -32.42
N MET A 125 -52.76 21.14 -31.53
CA MET A 125 -53.73 21.71 -30.59
C MET A 125 -53.73 23.24 -30.67
N THR A 126 -54.92 23.83 -30.70
CA THR A 126 -55.12 25.29 -30.68
C THR A 126 -56.27 25.64 -29.76
N GLY A 127 -56.07 26.53 -28.78
CA GLY A 127 -57.16 26.98 -27.90
C GLY A 127 -56.75 27.21 -26.46
N LEU A 128 -57.72 27.45 -25.58
CA LEU A 128 -57.47 27.65 -24.15
C LEU A 128 -57.73 26.34 -23.41
N ASN A 129 -56.80 25.94 -22.55
CA ASN A 129 -56.83 24.68 -21.79
C ASN A 129 -57.05 23.47 -22.71
N CYS A 130 -56.22 23.34 -23.75
CA CYS A 130 -56.24 22.18 -24.62
C CYS A 130 -55.29 21.11 -24.11
N ASP A 131 -55.73 19.87 -24.20
CA ASP A 131 -54.96 18.68 -23.89
C ASP A 131 -54.95 17.72 -25.09
N ALA A 132 -53.83 17.01 -25.26
CA ALA A 132 -53.73 15.87 -26.17
C ALA A 132 -53.11 14.69 -25.40
N THR A 133 -53.86 13.60 -25.31
CA THR A 133 -53.43 12.39 -24.61
C THR A 133 -53.28 11.24 -25.59
N LEU A 134 -52.04 10.80 -25.73
CA LEU A 134 -51.66 9.64 -26.53
C LEU A 134 -51.37 8.49 -25.56
N SER A 135 -51.89 7.29 -25.87
CA SER A 135 -51.77 6.12 -25.01
C SER A 135 -51.17 4.95 -25.79
N VAL A 136 -50.31 4.19 -25.12
CA VAL A 136 -49.90 2.84 -25.53
C VAL A 136 -50.23 1.90 -24.38
N GLU A 137 -50.95 0.82 -24.67
CA GLU A 137 -51.42 -0.19 -23.71
C GLU A 137 -51.01 -1.58 -24.19
N ASP A 138 -50.45 -2.37 -23.27
CA ASP A 138 -50.36 -3.82 -23.40
C ASP A 138 -51.62 -4.44 -22.82
N THR A 139 -52.43 -5.03 -23.70
CA THR A 139 -53.75 -5.53 -23.30
C THR A 139 -53.72 -6.91 -22.63
N ASN A 140 -52.55 -7.55 -22.56
CA ASN A 140 -52.40 -8.90 -22.01
C ASN A 140 -51.48 -8.95 -20.79
N ASP A 141 -50.47 -8.10 -20.72
CA ASP A 141 -49.40 -8.19 -19.73
C ASP A 141 -49.30 -6.93 -18.86
N THR A 142 -48.82 -7.13 -17.63
CA THR A 142 -48.55 -6.05 -16.66
C THR A 142 -47.06 -6.03 -16.35
N TYR A 143 -46.50 -4.84 -16.29
CA TYR A 143 -45.10 -4.54 -16.07
C TYR A 143 -44.91 -4.15 -14.61
N PRO A 144 -44.01 -4.81 -13.85
CA PRO A 144 -43.79 -4.51 -12.44
C PRO A 144 -43.26 -3.10 -12.18
N ALA A 145 -43.51 -2.60 -10.97
CA ALA A 145 -42.78 -1.49 -10.38
C ALA A 145 -41.25 -1.68 -10.55
N GLY A 146 -40.53 -0.56 -10.72
CA GLY A 146 -39.10 -0.53 -11.01
C GLY A 146 -38.79 -0.63 -12.52
N THR A 147 -39.78 -0.40 -13.39
CA THR A 147 -39.57 -0.36 -14.85
C THR A 147 -39.69 1.09 -15.33
N TYR A 148 -38.79 1.54 -16.18
CA TYR A 148 -38.96 2.85 -16.83
C TYR A 148 -40.13 2.80 -17.82
N ALA A 149 -40.95 3.84 -17.80
CA ALA A 149 -42.06 4.02 -18.72
C ALA A 149 -42.02 5.42 -19.33
N GLY A 150 -42.03 5.50 -20.65
CA GLY A 150 -41.90 6.78 -21.34
C GLY A 150 -42.24 6.78 -22.82
N PHE A 151 -41.86 7.86 -23.50
CA PHE A 151 -42.01 8.05 -24.94
C PHE A 151 -40.79 8.72 -25.54
N LYS A 152 -40.39 8.27 -26.73
CA LYS A 152 -39.45 9.01 -27.58
C LYS A 152 -40.21 10.08 -28.37
N VAL A 153 -39.76 11.33 -28.28
CA VAL A 153 -40.41 12.50 -28.87
C VAL A 153 -39.39 13.40 -29.55
N SER A 154 -39.84 14.20 -30.52
CA SER A 154 -38.97 15.21 -31.14
C SER A 154 -38.84 16.44 -30.24
N SER A 155 -37.62 16.96 -30.06
CA SER A 155 -37.41 18.16 -29.25
C SER A 155 -38.04 19.43 -29.85
N ASP A 156 -38.17 19.49 -31.18
CA ASP A 156 -38.87 20.58 -31.87
C ASP A 156 -40.31 20.74 -31.37
N SER A 157 -40.91 19.64 -30.89
CA SER A 157 -42.26 19.58 -30.32
C SER A 157 -42.38 20.15 -28.92
N LEU A 158 -41.24 20.40 -28.27
CA LEU A 158 -41.14 20.83 -26.89
C LEU A 158 -40.64 22.29 -26.77
N LEU A 159 -40.16 22.86 -27.88
CA LEU A 159 -39.64 24.23 -27.97
C LEU A 159 -40.72 25.28 -28.29
N ASP A 160 -41.98 24.88 -28.50
CA ASP A 160 -43.06 25.80 -28.86
C ASP A 160 -43.56 26.57 -27.61
N VAL A 161 -42.99 27.77 -27.43
CA VAL A 161 -43.10 28.64 -26.24
C VAL A 161 -44.53 29.17 -26.04
N SER A 162 -45.42 28.32 -25.52
CA SER A 162 -46.66 28.77 -24.90
C SER A 162 -46.52 28.77 -23.38
N VAL A 163 -47.01 29.84 -22.74
CA VAL A 163 -47.01 29.97 -21.27
C VAL A 163 -48.03 28.99 -20.71
N GLY A 164 -47.60 28.09 -19.82
CA GLY A 164 -48.43 27.01 -19.28
C GLY A 164 -48.53 25.80 -20.22
N PHE A 165 -47.45 25.48 -20.93
CA PHE A 165 -47.24 24.20 -21.60
C PHE A 165 -46.56 23.20 -20.67
N ASP A 166 -47.22 22.09 -20.37
CA ASP A 166 -46.67 21.02 -19.55
C ASP A 166 -46.81 19.69 -20.30
N VAL A 167 -45.80 18.82 -20.19
CA VAL A 167 -45.84 17.44 -20.68
C VAL A 167 -45.79 16.52 -19.47
N THR A 168 -46.79 15.65 -19.36
CA THR A 168 -46.94 14.72 -18.25
C THR A 168 -46.96 13.29 -18.78
N ILE A 169 -46.20 12.41 -18.14
CA ILE A 169 -46.27 10.97 -18.34
C ILE A 169 -47.14 10.39 -17.24
N GLU A 170 -48.08 9.53 -17.62
CA GLU A 170 -48.92 8.79 -16.69
C GLU A 170 -48.78 7.29 -16.94
N THR A 171 -48.80 6.52 -15.86
CA THR A 171 -48.88 5.07 -15.91
C THR A 171 -50.21 4.59 -15.35
N TRP A 172 -50.78 3.59 -15.99
CA TRP A 172 -52.11 3.06 -15.72
C TRP A 172 -52.04 1.55 -15.61
N ASN A 173 -52.93 0.96 -14.80
CA ASN A 173 -53.05 -0.49 -14.61
C ASN A 173 -54.52 -0.89 -14.58
N GLY A 174 -54.96 -1.72 -15.51
CA GLY A 174 -56.35 -2.13 -15.65
C GLY A 174 -57.31 -0.95 -15.84
N GLY A 175 -56.84 0.12 -16.48
CA GLY A 175 -57.58 1.38 -16.68
C GLY A 175 -57.70 2.26 -15.44
N ALA A 176 -56.92 2.04 -14.38
CA ALA A 176 -56.79 2.93 -13.23
C ALA A 176 -55.42 3.61 -13.19
N LEU A 177 -55.39 4.94 -13.02
CA LEU A 177 -54.16 5.72 -12.86
C LEU A 177 -53.33 5.22 -11.68
N GLN A 178 -52.07 4.88 -11.92
CA GLN A 178 -51.10 4.48 -10.90
C GLN A 178 -50.25 5.68 -10.49
N GLU A 179 -49.59 6.30 -11.45
CA GLU A 179 -48.62 7.38 -11.24
C GLU A 179 -48.73 8.43 -12.35
N SER A 180 -48.36 9.67 -12.03
CA SER A 180 -48.45 10.81 -12.94
C SER A 180 -47.31 11.77 -12.60
N GLN A 181 -46.44 12.05 -13.58
CA GLN A 181 -45.26 12.89 -13.42
C GLN A 181 -45.14 13.87 -14.57
N THR A 182 -45.07 15.16 -14.25
CA THR A 182 -44.76 16.22 -15.21
C THR A 182 -43.27 16.19 -15.52
N VAL A 183 -42.92 15.87 -16.76
CA VAL A 183 -41.54 15.68 -17.25
C VAL A 183 -41.02 16.88 -18.03
N VAL A 184 -41.91 17.77 -18.49
CA VAL A 184 -41.53 19.08 -19.07
C VAL A 184 -42.51 20.13 -18.55
N SER A 185 -42.01 21.31 -18.16
CA SER A 185 -42.86 22.44 -17.77
C SER A 185 -42.42 23.75 -18.43
N SER A 186 -43.40 24.63 -18.67
CA SER A 186 -43.21 25.93 -19.35
C SER A 186 -42.30 26.94 -18.65
N LEU A 187 -41.89 26.66 -17.41
CA LEU A 187 -40.94 27.47 -16.63
C LEU A 187 -39.49 26.98 -16.76
N VAL A 188 -39.29 25.73 -17.18
CA VAL A 188 -37.98 25.06 -17.19
C VAL A 188 -37.49 24.78 -18.62
N GLY A 189 -38.39 24.74 -19.62
CA GLY A 189 -38.01 24.29 -20.96
C GLY A 189 -37.58 22.83 -20.94
N VAL A 190 -37.24 22.27 -22.10
CA VAL A 190 -36.46 21.03 -22.14
C VAL A 190 -35.01 21.48 -22.11
N ASP A 191 -34.25 21.01 -21.13
CA ASP A 191 -32.82 21.26 -21.16
C ASP A 191 -32.28 20.64 -22.45
N ALA A 192 -31.54 21.43 -23.23
CA ALA A 192 -30.91 20.96 -24.46
C ALA A 192 -29.92 19.81 -24.19
N SER A 193 -29.56 19.62 -22.91
CA SER A 193 -28.78 18.50 -22.39
C SER A 193 -29.44 17.13 -22.50
N LEU A 194 -30.78 17.06 -22.58
CA LEU A 194 -31.52 15.81 -22.70
C LEU A 194 -31.75 15.37 -24.15
N LEU A 195 -31.21 16.12 -25.11
CA LEU A 195 -31.37 15.82 -26.53
C LEU A 195 -30.29 14.83 -26.98
N ASP A 196 -30.72 13.76 -27.62
CA ASP A 196 -29.82 12.85 -28.31
C ASP A 196 -29.18 13.54 -29.53
N GLY A 197 -28.15 12.90 -30.11
CA GLY A 197 -27.45 13.43 -31.29
C GLY A 197 -28.32 13.70 -32.54
N SER A 198 -29.58 13.26 -32.55
CA SER A 198 -30.58 13.55 -33.60
C SER A 198 -31.48 14.75 -33.27
N GLY A 199 -31.43 15.27 -32.04
CA GLY A 199 -32.37 16.30 -31.56
C GLY A 199 -33.70 15.73 -31.10
N ASP A 200 -33.77 14.45 -30.74
CA ASP A 200 -34.94 13.81 -30.12
C ASP A 200 -34.64 13.56 -28.63
N VAL A 201 -35.66 13.27 -27.83
CA VAL A 201 -35.53 13.00 -26.39
C VAL A 201 -36.48 11.88 -25.95
N VAL A 202 -36.06 11.10 -24.95
CA VAL A 202 -36.93 10.12 -24.29
C VAL A 202 -37.41 10.71 -22.98
N LEU A 203 -38.73 10.81 -22.84
CA LEU A 203 -39.39 11.39 -21.66
C LEU A 203 -40.13 10.30 -20.90
N GLY A 204 -39.92 10.21 -19.58
CA GLY A 204 -40.45 9.13 -18.76
C GLY A 204 -39.91 9.16 -17.34
N PHE A 205 -40.28 8.13 -16.57
CA PHE A 205 -39.79 7.93 -15.21
C PHE A 205 -39.79 6.43 -14.85
N VAL A 206 -39.03 6.07 -13.82
CA VAL A 206 -39.03 4.71 -13.24
C VAL A 206 -40.25 4.58 -12.34
N THR A 207 -41.12 3.61 -12.61
CA THR A 207 -42.39 3.47 -11.89
C THR A 207 -42.20 2.91 -10.48
N ALA A 208 -42.96 3.39 -9.51
CA ALA A 208 -43.06 2.76 -8.18
C ALA A 208 -44.21 1.75 -8.10
N GLN A 209 -45.07 1.69 -9.11
CA GLN A 209 -46.21 0.78 -9.20
C GLN A 209 -46.26 0.02 -10.53
N ASP A 210 -46.93 -1.13 -10.52
CA ASP A 210 -47.15 -1.96 -11.69
C ASP A 210 -48.07 -1.26 -12.70
N PHE A 211 -47.78 -1.34 -14.01
CA PHE A 211 -48.59 -0.71 -15.07
C PHE A 211 -48.80 -1.64 -16.27
N ASP A 212 -49.87 -1.42 -17.03
CA ASP A 212 -50.13 -2.05 -18.34
C ASP A 212 -50.33 -1.01 -19.46
N GLU A 213 -50.36 0.28 -19.11
CA GLU A 213 -50.57 1.38 -20.04
C GLU A 213 -49.71 2.59 -19.66
N VAL A 214 -49.11 3.24 -20.67
CA VAL A 214 -48.34 4.48 -20.53
C VAL A 214 -48.99 5.54 -21.40
N ARG A 215 -49.22 6.73 -20.84
CA ARG A 215 -49.81 7.87 -21.54
C ARG A 215 -48.87 9.06 -21.51
N ILE A 216 -48.79 9.77 -22.63
CA ILE A 216 -48.19 11.10 -22.70
C ILE A 216 -49.30 12.13 -22.88
N VAL A 217 -49.32 13.10 -21.98
CA VAL A 217 -50.32 14.17 -21.89
C VAL A 217 -49.63 15.50 -22.16
N TYR A 218 -50.02 16.15 -23.24
CA TYR A 218 -49.62 17.52 -23.53
C TYR A 218 -50.72 18.46 -23.06
N GLU A 219 -50.41 19.42 -22.19
CA GLU A 219 -51.36 20.42 -21.69
C GLU A 219 -50.91 21.83 -22.09
N ALA A 220 -51.82 22.65 -22.64
CA ALA A 220 -51.53 24.03 -23.02
C ALA A 220 -52.58 25.01 -22.46
N ALA A 221 -52.15 25.93 -21.59
CA ALA A 221 -53.02 26.89 -20.91
C ALA A 221 -53.51 28.04 -21.82
N VAL A 222 -52.68 28.54 -22.76
CA VAL A 222 -53.01 29.70 -23.61
C VAL A 222 -52.67 29.47 -25.09
N GLY A 223 -53.68 29.58 -25.95
CA GLY A 223 -53.67 29.16 -27.36
C GLY A 223 -52.76 29.92 -28.32
N VAL A 224 -51.51 29.49 -28.36
CA VAL A 224 -50.70 29.39 -29.59
C VAL A 224 -50.97 28.02 -30.20
N LEU A 225 -50.73 27.87 -31.51
CA LEU A 225 -50.71 26.56 -32.13
C LEU A 225 -49.55 25.76 -31.53
N VAL A 226 -49.85 24.68 -30.82
CA VAL A 226 -48.84 23.70 -30.40
C VAL A 226 -48.95 22.51 -31.34
N THR A 227 -47.83 22.12 -31.91
CA THR A 227 -47.69 20.87 -32.66
C THR A 227 -46.67 19.99 -31.97
N GLY A 228 -46.88 18.67 -32.00
CA GLY A 228 -45.85 17.77 -31.55
C GLY A 228 -45.81 16.45 -32.30
N GLU A 229 -44.65 15.83 -32.22
CA GLU A 229 -44.23 14.59 -32.85
C GLU A 229 -43.76 13.62 -31.77
N VAL A 230 -44.47 12.50 -31.66
CA VAL A 230 -44.19 11.41 -30.72
C VAL A 230 -43.92 10.17 -31.57
N TYR A 231 -42.73 9.58 -31.44
CA TYR A 231 -42.31 8.44 -32.26
C TYR A 231 -42.92 7.15 -31.72
N TYR A 232 -42.50 6.72 -30.53
CA TYR A 232 -42.99 5.48 -29.90
C TYR A 232 -42.87 5.50 -28.38
N ALA A 233 -43.66 4.64 -27.72
CA ALA A 233 -43.50 4.39 -26.29
C ALA A 233 -42.25 3.56 -26.00
N VAL A 234 -41.60 3.81 -24.87
CA VAL A 234 -40.35 3.18 -24.44
C VAL A 234 -40.59 2.52 -23.10
N VAL A 235 -40.08 1.29 -22.95
CA VAL A 235 -39.95 0.61 -21.67
C VAL A 235 -38.50 0.17 -21.46
N GLU A 236 -38.02 0.28 -20.23
CA GLU A 236 -36.69 -0.20 -19.85
C GLU A 236 -36.78 -0.94 -18.51
N PRO A 237 -36.48 -2.25 -18.50
CA PRO A 237 -36.38 -2.99 -17.25
C PRO A 237 -34.99 -2.87 -16.66
N PHE A 238 -34.91 -2.59 -15.36
CA PHE A 238 -33.64 -2.53 -14.65
C PHE A 238 -33.30 -3.87 -14.00
N CYS A 239 -32.05 -4.29 -14.19
CA CYS A 239 -31.47 -5.48 -13.61
C CYS A 239 -30.18 -5.08 -12.91
N ALA A 240 -29.95 -5.62 -11.71
CA ALA A 240 -28.72 -5.36 -10.98
C ALA A 240 -27.50 -5.80 -11.81
N GLY A 241 -26.47 -4.97 -11.84
CA GLY A 241 -25.18 -5.32 -12.41
C GLY A 241 -24.43 -6.31 -11.52
N ASP A 242 -23.30 -6.80 -12.03
CA ASP A 242 -22.38 -7.59 -11.22
C ASP A 242 -21.77 -6.72 -10.10
N PRO A 243 -21.40 -7.31 -8.94
CA PRO A 243 -20.67 -6.56 -7.91
C PRO A 243 -19.36 -6.00 -8.47
N LEU A 244 -18.98 -4.81 -8.02
CA LEU A 244 -17.69 -4.21 -8.41
C LEU A 244 -16.55 -5.17 -8.05
N PRO A 245 -15.67 -5.54 -9.01
CA PRO A 245 -14.47 -6.29 -8.71
C PRO A 245 -13.56 -5.46 -7.80
N CYS A 246 -12.91 -6.14 -6.85
CA CYS A 246 -11.94 -5.51 -5.97
C CYS A 246 -10.80 -4.88 -6.77
N ASN A 247 -10.47 -3.65 -6.41
CA ASN A 247 -9.32 -2.89 -6.92
C ASN A 247 -9.29 -2.73 -8.44
N MET A 248 -10.43 -2.90 -9.11
CA MET A 248 -10.56 -2.70 -10.55
C MET A 248 -11.49 -1.53 -10.85
N THR A 249 -11.02 -0.61 -11.68
CA THR A 249 -11.86 0.46 -12.20
C THR A 249 -12.95 -0.12 -13.11
N THR A 250 -14.21 0.19 -12.78
CA THR A 250 -15.39 -0.28 -13.50
C THR A 250 -16.10 0.89 -14.16
N SER A 251 -16.35 0.76 -15.47
CA SER A 251 -17.17 1.72 -16.22
C SER A 251 -18.64 1.47 -15.94
N MET A 252 -19.36 2.51 -15.52
CA MET A 252 -20.77 2.43 -15.15
C MET A 252 -21.66 2.65 -16.38
N THR A 253 -21.87 1.58 -17.15
CA THR A 253 -22.52 1.65 -18.48
C THR A 253 -23.70 0.67 -18.58
N ALA A 254 -24.64 0.99 -19.47
CA ALA A 254 -25.71 0.11 -19.91
C ALA A 254 -25.22 -0.75 -21.11
N PRO A 255 -25.53 -2.06 -21.16
CA PRO A 255 -26.50 -2.79 -20.33
C PRO A 255 -25.96 -3.35 -18.99
N ASP A 256 -24.67 -3.23 -18.70
CA ASP A 256 -24.05 -3.97 -17.61
C ASP A 256 -24.55 -3.53 -16.22
N TYR A 257 -24.86 -2.25 -16.07
CA TYR A 257 -25.41 -1.65 -14.85
C TYR A 257 -26.73 -0.91 -15.12
N PRO A 258 -27.65 -0.84 -14.14
CA PRO A 258 -28.93 -0.12 -14.25
C PRO A 258 -28.74 1.39 -14.07
N VAL A 259 -27.87 1.98 -14.89
CA VAL A 259 -27.47 3.38 -14.81
C VAL A 259 -28.37 4.28 -15.66
N VAL A 260 -28.68 5.47 -15.14
CA VAL A 260 -29.45 6.51 -15.83
C VAL A 260 -28.80 7.87 -15.66
N ILE A 261 -29.05 8.78 -16.62
CA ILE A 261 -28.73 10.19 -16.46
C ILE A 261 -29.80 10.86 -15.61
N ASP A 262 -29.43 11.39 -14.44
CA ASP A 262 -30.37 12.15 -13.62
C ASP A 262 -30.56 13.56 -14.20
N SER A 263 -31.76 13.80 -14.71
CA SER A 263 -32.17 15.09 -15.29
C SER A 263 -32.34 16.22 -14.26
N GLU A 264 -32.53 15.93 -12.96
CA GLU A 264 -32.61 16.98 -11.93
C GLU A 264 -31.23 17.60 -11.66
N HIS A 265 -30.16 16.80 -11.82
CA HIS A 265 -28.79 17.18 -11.52
C HIS A 265 -27.89 17.38 -12.75
N THR A 266 -28.39 17.11 -13.96
CA THR A 266 -27.69 17.32 -15.25
C THR A 266 -28.19 18.60 -15.94
N GLY A 267 -27.28 19.48 -16.36
CA GLY A 267 -27.66 20.69 -17.10
C GLY A 267 -26.71 21.86 -16.97
N VAL A 268 -27.14 23.04 -17.44
CA VAL A 268 -26.36 24.29 -17.33
C VAL A 268 -26.82 25.13 -16.13
N GLY A 269 -25.98 25.23 -15.11
CA GLY A 269 -26.21 26.05 -13.92
C GLY A 269 -25.85 27.52 -14.14
N ALA A 270 -26.65 28.25 -14.95
CA ALA A 270 -26.80 29.72 -14.90
C ALA A 270 -27.80 30.20 -15.98
N ALA A 271 -28.87 30.91 -15.58
CA ALA A 271 -29.88 31.48 -16.49
C ALA A 271 -29.35 32.54 -17.48
N ALA A 272 -28.06 32.87 -17.44
CA ALA A 272 -27.44 33.94 -18.24
C ALA A 272 -26.26 33.48 -19.11
N CYS A 273 -25.96 32.17 -19.22
CA CYS A 273 -24.90 31.72 -20.12
C CYS A 273 -25.37 31.57 -21.57
N ILE A 274 -25.17 32.62 -22.37
CA ILE A 274 -25.48 32.61 -23.81
C ILE A 274 -24.41 31.81 -24.56
N GLY A 275 -24.77 30.59 -24.95
CA GLY A 275 -23.89 29.69 -25.70
C GLY A 275 -23.27 28.56 -24.87
N CYS A 276 -23.58 28.48 -23.57
CA CYS A 276 -23.30 27.26 -22.81
C CYS A 276 -24.24 26.15 -23.25
N SER A 277 -23.72 24.92 -23.24
CA SER A 277 -24.52 23.72 -23.48
C SER A 277 -23.89 22.52 -22.80
N VAL A 278 -24.72 21.66 -22.23
CA VAL A 278 -24.38 20.26 -22.00
C VAL A 278 -25.08 19.48 -23.10
N THR A 279 -24.41 18.55 -23.79
CA THR A 279 -25.00 17.79 -24.91
C THR A 279 -24.44 16.38 -24.98
N GLY A 280 -25.23 15.42 -25.47
CA GLY A 280 -24.78 14.04 -25.67
C GLY A 280 -24.58 13.28 -24.36
N VAL A 281 -25.33 13.62 -23.31
CA VAL A 281 -25.18 13.05 -21.95
C VAL A 281 -25.44 11.55 -21.92
N GLU A 282 -26.26 11.04 -22.85
CA GLU A 282 -26.53 9.61 -23.04
C GLU A 282 -25.28 8.78 -23.35
N LYS A 283 -24.21 9.44 -23.80
CA LYS A 283 -22.95 8.78 -24.13
C LYS A 283 -22.15 8.38 -22.90
N VAL A 284 -22.34 9.08 -21.78
CA VAL A 284 -21.61 8.82 -20.54
C VAL A 284 -21.94 7.45 -19.93
N ILE A 285 -23.07 6.87 -20.32
CA ILE A 285 -23.55 5.58 -19.82
C ILE A 285 -23.59 4.51 -20.92
N ASN A 286 -22.98 4.75 -22.08
CA ASN A 286 -22.90 3.75 -23.15
C ASN A 286 -21.56 2.98 -23.09
N ASP A 287 -21.48 1.87 -23.83
CA ASP A 287 -20.27 1.02 -23.90
C ASP A 287 -19.26 1.48 -24.98
N ASP A 288 -19.45 2.64 -25.62
CA ASP A 288 -18.52 3.18 -26.62
C ASP A 288 -17.46 4.06 -25.95
N GLU A 289 -16.29 3.48 -25.71
CA GLU A 289 -15.18 4.18 -25.06
C GLU A 289 -14.63 5.39 -25.85
N THR A 290 -15.07 5.62 -27.09
CA THR A 290 -14.54 6.66 -27.97
C THR A 290 -15.44 7.89 -28.08
N ASP A 291 -16.71 7.79 -27.69
CA ASP A 291 -17.63 8.92 -27.72
C ASP A 291 -17.81 9.56 -26.35
N ALA A 292 -18.25 10.83 -26.35
CA ALA A 292 -18.31 11.64 -25.13
C ALA A 292 -19.46 12.63 -25.19
N ALA A 293 -19.99 12.94 -24.00
CA ALA A 293 -20.77 14.13 -23.77
C ALA A 293 -19.86 15.37 -23.79
N ALA A 294 -20.43 16.53 -24.11
CA ALA A 294 -19.70 17.78 -24.14
C ALA A 294 -20.34 18.81 -23.21
N ILE A 295 -19.54 19.34 -22.28
CA ILE A 295 -19.84 20.52 -21.48
C ILE A 295 -19.10 21.71 -22.11
N VAL A 296 -19.85 22.64 -22.69
CA VAL A 296 -19.34 23.84 -23.35
C VAL A 296 -19.69 25.04 -22.49
N LEU A 297 -18.67 25.77 -22.01
CA LEU A 297 -18.83 26.98 -21.20
C LEU A 297 -18.22 28.18 -21.91
N THR A 298 -19.04 28.99 -22.59
CA THR A 298 -18.55 30.15 -23.36
C THR A 298 -18.08 31.30 -22.47
N ALA A 299 -17.00 31.97 -22.87
CA ALA A 299 -16.41 33.09 -22.13
C ALA A 299 -17.38 34.24 -21.82
N GLY A 300 -17.37 34.73 -20.57
CA GLY A 300 -17.95 36.02 -20.18
C GLY A 300 -19.08 36.00 -19.15
N VAL A 301 -19.38 34.84 -18.56
CA VAL A 301 -20.39 34.71 -17.50
C VAL A 301 -19.72 34.14 -16.24
N LEU A 302 -19.65 34.96 -15.19
CA LEU A 302 -19.27 34.50 -13.85
C LEU A 302 -20.26 33.43 -13.39
N ASP A 303 -19.74 32.40 -12.73
CA ASP A 303 -20.53 31.31 -12.13
C ASP A 303 -21.31 30.47 -13.16
N ALA A 304 -20.90 30.51 -14.45
CA ALA A 304 -21.40 29.54 -15.42
C ALA A 304 -20.88 28.15 -15.05
N SER A 305 -21.80 27.20 -14.93
CA SER A 305 -21.49 25.79 -14.67
C SER A 305 -22.26 24.87 -15.59
N GLY A 306 -21.70 23.71 -15.87
CA GLY A 306 -22.38 22.60 -16.53
C GLY A 306 -22.16 21.33 -15.73
N SER A 307 -23.20 20.51 -15.58
CA SER A 307 -23.14 19.28 -14.81
C SER A 307 -23.72 18.08 -15.56
N ILE A 308 -23.21 16.90 -15.22
CA ILE A 308 -23.71 15.59 -15.65
C ILE A 308 -23.77 14.69 -14.42
N ALA A 309 -24.89 14.03 -14.21
CA ALA A 309 -25.11 13.09 -13.11
C ALA A 309 -25.49 11.71 -13.63
N VAL A 310 -24.86 10.68 -13.06
CA VAL A 310 -25.11 9.26 -13.36
C VAL A 310 -25.55 8.57 -12.08
N GLN A 311 -26.74 7.97 -12.11
CA GLN A 311 -27.35 7.25 -10.99
C GLN A 311 -27.48 5.76 -11.33
N ASP A 312 -27.06 4.88 -10.41
CA ASP A 312 -27.48 3.48 -10.40
C ASP A 312 -28.79 3.36 -9.62
N LEU A 313 -29.83 2.79 -10.24
CA LEU A 313 -31.17 2.75 -9.66
C LEU A 313 -31.40 1.64 -8.63
N LEU A 314 -30.51 0.65 -8.57
CA LEU A 314 -30.72 -0.57 -7.78
C LEU A 314 -29.64 -0.83 -6.73
N THR A 315 -28.47 -0.20 -6.86
CA THR A 315 -27.29 -0.49 -6.04
C THR A 315 -26.85 0.73 -5.24
N ASP A 316 -26.89 0.61 -3.91
CA ASP A 316 -26.21 1.53 -3.01
C ASP A 316 -24.75 1.07 -2.83
N TYR A 317 -23.79 1.88 -3.27
CA TYR A 317 -22.37 1.62 -3.09
C TYR A 317 -21.91 2.04 -1.69
N ALA A 318 -21.05 1.23 -1.08
CA ALA A 318 -20.57 1.47 0.28
C ALA A 318 -19.51 2.59 0.32
N ALA A 319 -19.30 3.16 1.52
CA ALA A 319 -18.12 3.98 1.79
C ALA A 319 -16.83 3.18 1.50
N GLY A 320 -15.74 3.86 1.15
CA GLY A 320 -14.51 3.25 0.67
C GLY A 320 -14.51 2.94 -0.84
N THR A 321 -15.55 3.39 -1.56
CA THR A 321 -15.62 3.23 -3.03
C THR A 321 -15.17 4.52 -3.69
N PHE A 322 -14.27 4.44 -4.66
CA PHE A 322 -13.95 5.57 -5.53
C PHE A 322 -15.12 5.87 -6.46
N ALA A 323 -15.49 7.14 -6.57
CA ALA A 323 -16.52 7.63 -7.49
C ALA A 323 -16.00 8.80 -8.32
N GLY A 324 -16.11 8.70 -9.64
CA GLY A 324 -15.56 9.73 -10.52
C GLY A 324 -15.99 9.63 -11.98
N PHE A 325 -15.31 10.41 -12.82
CA PHE A 325 -15.54 10.49 -14.26
C PHE A 325 -14.22 10.52 -15.04
N GLU A 326 -14.21 9.92 -16.22
CA GLU A 326 -13.17 10.15 -17.22
C GLU A 326 -13.54 11.36 -18.09
N ILE A 327 -12.64 12.34 -18.17
CA ILE A 327 -12.85 13.61 -18.87
C ILE A 327 -11.65 13.98 -19.75
N GLU A 328 -11.86 14.87 -20.71
CA GLU A 328 -10.81 15.50 -21.52
C GLU A 328 -11.15 16.98 -21.73
N ASN A 329 -10.19 17.90 -21.62
CA ASN A 329 -10.42 19.30 -21.97
C ASN A 329 -9.70 19.68 -23.26
N THR A 330 -10.45 20.26 -24.20
CA THR A 330 -9.97 20.59 -25.54
C THR A 330 -9.34 21.99 -25.66
N GLY A 331 -9.39 22.81 -24.60
CA GLY A 331 -9.09 24.25 -24.65
C GLY A 331 -7.98 24.74 -23.74
N LEU A 332 -7.60 24.00 -22.69
CA LEU A 332 -6.65 24.45 -21.67
C LEU A 332 -5.52 23.44 -21.44
N LEU A 333 -4.29 23.99 -21.41
CA LEU A 333 -3.11 23.36 -20.85
C LEU A 333 -3.09 23.66 -19.35
N ASP A 334 -3.66 22.74 -18.58
CA ASP A 334 -3.33 22.42 -17.18
C ASP A 334 -3.74 23.39 -16.03
N LEU A 335 -4.11 22.77 -14.90
CA LEU A 335 -4.43 23.26 -13.53
C LEU A 335 -5.60 24.23 -13.30
N SER A 336 -5.84 25.19 -14.19
CA SER A 336 -6.88 26.22 -13.95
C SER A 336 -8.33 25.71 -14.13
N LEU A 337 -8.52 24.66 -14.93
CA LEU A 337 -9.80 23.96 -15.07
C LEU A 337 -10.11 23.11 -13.84
N LEU A 338 -9.12 22.41 -13.29
CA LEU A 338 -9.29 21.49 -12.17
C LEU A 338 -9.83 22.21 -10.92
N GLN A 339 -9.44 23.46 -10.71
CA GLN A 339 -9.99 24.32 -9.64
C GLN A 339 -11.51 24.56 -9.78
N GLY A 340 -12.05 24.43 -10.99
CA GLY A 340 -13.47 24.58 -11.30
C GLY A 340 -14.24 23.26 -11.34
N ILE A 341 -13.58 22.11 -11.16
CA ILE A 341 -14.23 20.79 -11.15
C ILE A 341 -14.71 20.47 -9.73
N THR A 342 -15.96 20.03 -9.64
CA THR A 342 -16.57 19.48 -8.42
C THR A 342 -17.16 18.13 -8.73
N VAL A 343 -16.87 17.13 -7.89
CA VAL A 343 -17.53 15.82 -7.91
C VAL A 343 -18.38 15.71 -6.64
N GLU A 344 -19.65 15.39 -6.82
CA GLU A 344 -20.63 15.23 -5.74
C GLU A 344 -21.20 13.81 -5.78
N THR A 345 -21.53 13.26 -4.61
CA THR A 345 -22.26 11.99 -4.49
C THR A 345 -23.60 12.21 -3.80
N PHE A 346 -24.60 11.41 -4.17
CA PHE A 346 -25.94 11.44 -3.61
C PHE A 346 -26.38 10.03 -3.20
N LEU A 347 -27.34 9.95 -2.29
CA LEU A 347 -28.06 8.72 -1.97
C LEU A 347 -29.55 9.01 -1.99
N ALA A 348 -30.31 8.35 -2.87
CA ALA A 348 -31.73 8.58 -3.07
C ALA A 348 -32.03 10.08 -3.29
N GLY A 349 -31.22 10.74 -4.11
CA GLY A 349 -31.32 12.17 -4.44
C GLY A 349 -30.89 13.14 -3.33
N VAL A 350 -30.36 12.65 -2.19
CA VAL A 350 -29.85 13.50 -1.11
C VAL A 350 -28.33 13.63 -1.21
N PRO A 351 -27.77 14.85 -1.28
CA PRO A 351 -26.32 15.05 -1.31
C PRO A 351 -25.62 14.43 -0.10
N LYS A 352 -24.50 13.75 -0.34
CA LYS A 352 -23.67 13.08 0.67
C LYS A 352 -22.33 13.75 0.86
N GLU A 353 -21.59 13.88 -0.23
CA GLU A 353 -20.23 14.40 -0.24
C GLU A 353 -20.05 15.30 -1.46
N SER A 354 -19.16 16.28 -1.34
CA SER A 354 -18.84 17.25 -2.38
C SER A 354 -17.38 17.61 -2.25
N VAL A 355 -16.60 17.31 -3.29
CA VAL A 355 -15.17 17.57 -3.34
C VAL A 355 -14.88 18.44 -4.56
N THR A 356 -14.10 19.51 -4.37
CA THR A 356 -13.80 20.51 -5.40
C THR A 356 -12.30 20.77 -5.47
N GLY A 357 -11.78 20.90 -6.69
CA GLY A 357 -10.42 21.38 -6.91
C GLY A 357 -9.36 20.27 -7.02
N SER A 358 -8.20 20.66 -7.57
CA SER A 358 -7.08 19.77 -7.89
C SER A 358 -6.32 19.19 -6.68
N GLY A 359 -6.49 19.75 -5.48
CA GLY A 359 -5.80 19.29 -4.27
C GLY A 359 -6.67 18.46 -3.33
N SER A 360 -7.84 18.02 -3.80
CA SER A 360 -8.77 17.22 -3.01
C SER A 360 -9.47 16.16 -3.85
N LEU A 361 -9.59 16.38 -5.17
CA LEU A 361 -9.91 15.33 -6.11
C LEU A 361 -8.64 14.54 -6.43
N LEU A 362 -8.77 13.22 -6.43
CA LEU A 362 -7.78 12.33 -7.02
C LEU A 362 -7.87 12.49 -8.54
N THR A 363 -6.75 12.83 -9.18
CA THR A 363 -6.70 12.99 -10.64
C THR A 363 -5.62 12.14 -11.30
N VAL A 364 -5.99 11.00 -11.87
CA VAL A 364 -5.04 10.20 -12.66
C VAL A 364 -5.04 10.76 -14.10
N ALA A 365 -3.93 11.35 -14.53
CA ALA A 365 -3.81 11.97 -15.85
C ALA A 365 -2.83 11.19 -16.74
N THR A 366 -3.25 10.93 -17.98
CA THR A 366 -2.39 10.27 -19.00
C THR A 366 -1.27 11.19 -19.53
N SER A 367 -1.35 12.50 -19.31
CA SER A 367 -0.29 13.48 -19.57
C SER A 367 -0.65 14.83 -18.92
N LEU A 368 0.17 15.37 -18.02
CA LEU A 368 -0.08 16.67 -17.39
C LEU A 368 0.25 17.86 -18.32
N LEU A 369 1.25 17.73 -19.21
CA LEU A 369 1.83 18.89 -19.90
C LEU A 369 1.74 18.90 -21.44
N SER A 370 1.33 17.82 -22.10
CA SER A 370 1.33 17.77 -23.58
C SER A 370 0.02 18.21 -24.25
N GLY A 371 -1.08 18.38 -23.50
CA GLY A 371 -2.35 18.89 -24.01
C GLY A 371 -3.07 17.93 -24.95
N GLY A 372 -4.04 17.19 -24.39
CA GLY A 372 -4.93 16.30 -25.15
C GLY A 372 -5.14 14.90 -24.54
N GLY A 373 -4.70 14.68 -23.30
CA GLY A 373 -4.90 13.41 -22.59
C GLY A 373 -6.24 13.35 -21.87
N ARG A 374 -6.82 12.15 -21.81
CA ARG A 374 -7.93 11.85 -20.89
C ARG A 374 -7.42 11.82 -19.46
N MET A 375 -8.26 12.20 -18.52
CA MET A 375 -7.98 12.16 -17.10
C MET A 375 -9.18 11.64 -16.33
N THR A 376 -8.91 10.87 -15.29
CA THR A 376 -9.93 10.45 -14.33
C THR A 376 -9.98 11.46 -13.20
N VAL A 377 -11.16 11.94 -12.84
CA VAL A 377 -11.38 12.85 -11.69
C VAL A 377 -12.40 12.25 -10.75
N GLY A 378 -12.08 12.16 -9.46
CA GLY A 378 -12.99 11.60 -8.46
C GLY A 378 -12.42 11.66 -7.05
N PHE A 379 -13.05 10.96 -6.12
CA PHE A 379 -12.56 10.80 -4.76
C PHE A 379 -13.06 9.48 -4.15
N ILE A 380 -12.41 9.04 -3.08
CA ILE A 380 -12.85 7.89 -2.29
C ILE A 380 -13.91 8.35 -1.32
N THR A 381 -15.10 7.79 -1.45
CA THR A 381 -16.26 8.18 -0.66
C THR A 381 -16.12 7.74 0.79
N THR A 382 -16.50 8.59 1.74
CA THR A 382 -16.60 8.22 3.17
C THR A 382 -18.04 7.83 3.56
N GLN A 383 -18.99 8.00 2.65
CA GLN A 383 -20.40 7.66 2.82
C GLN A 383 -20.94 6.88 1.63
N SER A 384 -21.98 6.09 1.86
CA SER A 384 -22.67 5.35 0.79
C SER A 384 -23.40 6.26 -0.19
N PHE A 385 -23.43 5.89 -1.46
CA PHE A 385 -24.04 6.67 -2.55
C PHE A 385 -24.67 5.76 -3.62
N ASP A 386 -25.61 6.28 -4.40
CA ASP A 386 -26.21 5.65 -5.59
C ASP A 386 -26.05 6.52 -6.85
N GLU A 387 -25.58 7.77 -6.71
CA GLU A 387 -25.42 8.71 -7.80
C GLU A 387 -24.13 9.52 -7.65
N VAL A 388 -23.43 9.73 -8.77
CA VAL A 388 -22.25 10.60 -8.88
C VAL A 388 -22.53 11.72 -9.88
N LYS A 389 -22.10 12.94 -9.55
CA LYS A 389 -22.31 14.13 -10.36
C LYS A 389 -21.01 14.89 -10.58
N LEU A 390 -20.66 15.12 -11.84
CA LEU A 390 -19.60 16.02 -12.25
C LEU A 390 -20.18 17.41 -12.48
N THR A 391 -19.56 18.43 -11.90
CA THR A 391 -19.82 19.83 -12.22
C THR A 391 -18.54 20.51 -12.67
N VAL A 392 -18.57 21.10 -13.86
CA VAL A 392 -17.50 21.98 -14.37
C VAL A 392 -17.99 23.41 -14.25
N SER A 393 -17.22 24.26 -13.56
CA SER A 393 -17.53 25.67 -13.37
C SER A 393 -16.40 26.56 -13.88
N ASN A 394 -16.74 27.79 -14.29
CA ASN A 394 -15.75 28.79 -14.68
C ASN A 394 -15.43 29.74 -13.52
N PRO A 395 -14.34 29.52 -12.76
CA PRO A 395 -14.02 30.35 -11.60
C PRO A 395 -13.46 31.73 -11.96
N VAL A 396 -13.08 31.97 -13.23
CA VAL A 396 -12.36 33.19 -13.65
C VAL A 396 -13.08 33.97 -14.74
N LEU A 397 -13.30 35.26 -14.47
CA LEU A 397 -13.92 36.20 -15.41
C LEU A 397 -13.14 36.33 -16.72
N GLY A 398 -13.75 35.96 -17.83
CA GLY A 398 -13.21 36.17 -19.18
C GLY A 398 -12.23 35.10 -19.65
N VAL A 399 -12.10 33.99 -18.93
CA VAL A 399 -11.42 32.78 -19.41
C VAL A 399 -12.44 31.93 -20.18
N ASP A 400 -12.04 31.46 -21.36
CA ASP A 400 -12.76 30.43 -22.12
C ASP A 400 -12.17 29.08 -21.70
N LEU A 401 -12.95 28.24 -21.03
CA LEU A 401 -12.51 26.89 -20.64
C LEU A 401 -12.59 25.90 -21.82
N GLY A 402 -13.08 26.34 -22.99
CA GLY A 402 -13.32 25.46 -24.13
C GLY A 402 -14.43 24.45 -23.89
N SER A 403 -14.31 23.30 -24.54
CA SER A 403 -15.21 22.15 -24.31
C SER A 403 -14.52 21.13 -23.41
N THR A 404 -15.22 20.72 -22.35
CA THR A 404 -14.85 19.55 -21.54
C THR A 404 -15.67 18.36 -22.04
N LEU A 405 -14.99 17.34 -22.54
CA LEU A 405 -15.57 16.07 -22.93
C LEU A 405 -15.67 15.17 -21.69
N VAL A 406 -16.77 14.46 -21.55
CA VAL A 406 -17.03 13.51 -20.46
C VAL A 406 -17.35 12.17 -21.10
N TYR A 407 -16.51 11.18 -20.86
CA TYR A 407 -16.58 9.87 -21.52
C TYR A 407 -17.45 8.90 -20.74
N ARG A 408 -17.23 8.77 -19.42
CA ARG A 408 -17.92 7.77 -18.59
C ARG A 408 -17.84 8.09 -17.10
N ALA A 409 -18.78 7.54 -16.34
CA ALA A 409 -18.68 7.43 -14.89
C ALA A 409 -17.89 6.17 -14.51
N LEU A 410 -17.03 6.27 -13.50
CA LEU A 410 -16.11 5.23 -13.07
C LEU A 410 -16.26 4.97 -11.57
N PHE A 411 -16.51 3.72 -11.18
CA PHE A 411 -16.48 3.26 -9.79
C PHE A 411 -15.38 2.22 -9.56
N LYS A 412 -14.73 2.25 -8.40
CA LYS A 412 -13.75 1.23 -7.98
C LYS A 412 -13.99 0.90 -6.52
N SER A 413 -14.25 -0.38 -6.23
CA SER A 413 -14.28 -0.88 -4.87
C SER A 413 -12.85 -1.14 -4.42
N LEU A 414 -12.46 -0.61 -3.28
CA LEU A 414 -11.11 -0.78 -2.73
C LEU A 414 -11.15 -1.89 -1.67
N CYS A 415 -10.24 -2.86 -1.79
CA CYS A 415 -10.18 -4.05 -0.97
C CYS A 415 -8.77 -4.29 -0.48
N GLU A 416 -8.65 -4.57 0.81
CA GLU A 416 -7.42 -4.89 1.54
C GLU A 416 -6.81 -6.23 1.08
N LEU A 417 -5.48 -6.29 1.09
CA LEU A 417 -4.71 -7.51 0.83
C LEU A 417 -3.84 -7.81 2.06
N ASN A 418 -3.82 -9.07 2.49
CA ASN A 418 -2.92 -9.50 3.56
C ASN A 418 -1.48 -9.61 3.03
N LEU A 419 -0.58 -8.81 3.60
CA LEU A 419 0.86 -8.98 3.42
C LEU A 419 1.35 -10.26 4.11
N SER A 420 2.44 -10.82 3.60
CA SER A 420 3.13 -11.98 4.15
C SER A 420 4.62 -11.71 4.09
N CYS A 421 5.38 -12.27 5.04
CA CYS A 421 6.83 -12.14 5.07
C CYS A 421 7.50 -12.74 3.83
N ASP A 422 8.73 -12.29 3.60
CA ASP A 422 9.65 -12.80 2.59
C ASP A 422 9.21 -12.59 1.14
N GLN A 423 8.26 -11.68 0.94
CA GLN A 423 7.69 -11.36 -0.36
C GLN A 423 8.00 -9.95 -0.79
N THR A 424 8.08 -9.79 -2.10
CA THR A 424 8.09 -8.49 -2.76
C THR A 424 6.80 -8.36 -3.55
N TYR A 425 6.13 -7.25 -3.31
CA TYR A 425 4.87 -6.90 -3.89
C TYR A 425 5.07 -5.75 -4.86
N TYR A 426 4.57 -5.90 -6.08
CA TYR A 426 4.43 -4.79 -7.01
C TYR A 426 3.05 -4.17 -6.82
N LEU A 427 3.03 -2.91 -6.39
CA LEU A 427 1.81 -2.19 -6.04
C LEU A 427 1.03 -1.85 -7.31
N SER A 428 0.17 -2.79 -7.73
CA SER A 428 -0.54 -2.74 -9.01
C SER A 428 -1.98 -3.24 -8.88
N GLU A 429 -2.85 -2.77 -9.77
CA GLU A 429 -4.23 -3.23 -9.88
C GLU A 429 -4.31 -4.56 -10.66
N PRO A 430 -5.07 -5.57 -10.18
CA PRO A 430 -6.07 -5.51 -9.10
C PRO A 430 -5.57 -6.01 -7.73
N ASP A 431 -4.28 -6.35 -7.60
CA ASP A 431 -3.80 -7.01 -6.39
C ASP A 431 -3.77 -6.05 -5.18
N PHE A 432 -3.54 -4.75 -5.42
CA PHE A 432 -3.56 -3.70 -4.41
C PHE A 432 -4.59 -2.59 -4.71
N PRO A 433 -5.19 -1.96 -3.68
CA PRO A 433 -6.11 -0.83 -3.83
C PRO A 433 -5.42 0.49 -4.18
N VAL A 434 -4.19 0.45 -4.71
CA VAL A 434 -3.38 1.63 -5.01
C VAL A 434 -3.99 2.54 -6.06
N ILE A 435 -3.64 3.81 -5.97
CA ILE A 435 -4.01 4.88 -6.89
C ILE A 435 -2.84 5.84 -7.09
N ILE A 436 -2.83 6.58 -8.20
CA ILE A 436 -1.86 7.66 -8.40
C ILE A 436 -2.32 8.90 -7.63
N ASP A 437 -1.51 9.40 -6.69
CA ASP A 437 -1.80 10.70 -6.08
C ASP A 437 -1.41 11.84 -7.01
N SER A 438 -2.42 12.58 -7.43
CA SER A 438 -2.28 13.77 -8.25
C SER A 438 -1.70 14.98 -7.54
N GLY A 439 -1.76 15.02 -6.21
CA GLY A 439 -1.17 16.10 -5.42
C GLY A 439 0.36 16.08 -5.52
N LEU A 440 0.94 14.89 -5.58
CA LEU A 440 2.37 14.63 -5.60
C LEU A 440 2.92 14.12 -6.96
N THR A 441 2.05 13.82 -7.93
CA THR A 441 2.43 13.44 -9.31
C THR A 441 2.38 14.63 -10.26
N GLY A 442 3.45 14.85 -11.03
CA GLY A 442 3.50 15.90 -12.03
C GLY A 442 4.86 16.58 -12.15
N VAL A 443 4.88 17.77 -12.74
CA VAL A 443 6.09 18.60 -12.84
C VAL A 443 5.96 19.80 -11.92
N GLU A 444 6.88 19.94 -10.97
CA GLU A 444 6.95 21.07 -10.05
C GLU A 444 8.12 22.00 -10.42
N GLY A 445 7.95 23.32 -10.24
CA GLY A 445 9.01 24.31 -10.41
C GLY A 445 8.77 25.37 -11.49
N VAL A 446 9.85 25.99 -11.98
CA VAL A 446 9.75 27.07 -12.97
C VAL A 446 9.38 26.47 -14.33
N ALA A 447 8.49 27.16 -15.07
CA ALA A 447 8.04 26.76 -16.41
C ALA A 447 9.18 26.14 -17.26
N CYS A 448 9.12 24.81 -17.37
CA CYS A 448 10.11 24.00 -18.07
C CYS A 448 9.60 23.69 -19.48
N VAL A 449 10.41 24.00 -20.49
CA VAL A 449 10.08 23.65 -21.88
C VAL A 449 10.63 22.25 -22.15
N GLY A 450 9.74 21.27 -22.23
CA GLY A 450 10.09 19.88 -22.50
C GLY A 450 10.10 18.97 -21.26
N CYS A 451 9.78 19.47 -20.07
CA CYS A 451 9.48 18.60 -18.95
C CYS A 451 8.12 17.93 -19.15
N ALA A 452 8.01 16.65 -18.81
CA ALA A 452 6.76 15.92 -18.88
C ALA A 452 6.76 14.76 -17.87
N VAL A 453 5.58 14.49 -17.33
CA VAL A 453 5.23 13.20 -16.72
C VAL A 453 4.08 12.67 -17.56
N ASP A 454 4.34 11.59 -18.28
CA ASP A 454 3.41 10.97 -19.22
C ASP A 454 3.05 9.55 -18.76
N ASP A 455 1.77 9.21 -18.92
CA ASP A 455 1.17 7.91 -18.62
C ASP A 455 1.38 7.40 -17.18
N SER A 456 1.25 8.27 -16.16
CA SER A 456 1.48 7.90 -14.76
C SER A 456 0.62 6.72 -14.28
N ALA A 457 -0.54 6.48 -14.90
CA ALA A 457 -1.40 5.35 -14.62
C ALA A 457 -0.75 3.99 -14.91
N ALA A 458 0.23 3.94 -15.83
CA ALA A 458 0.96 2.73 -16.17
C ALA A 458 1.74 2.15 -14.99
N VAL A 459 2.13 2.97 -14.01
CA VAL A 459 2.88 2.53 -12.81
C VAL A 459 2.08 1.59 -11.90
N ILE A 460 0.75 1.63 -11.98
CA ILE A 460 -0.14 0.72 -11.23
C ILE A 460 -0.76 -0.35 -12.12
N SER A 461 -0.26 -0.53 -13.35
CA SER A 461 -0.68 -1.58 -14.27
C SER A 461 -0.15 -2.95 -13.82
N SER A 462 -0.96 -3.99 -14.00
CA SER A 462 -0.48 -5.38 -13.84
C SER A 462 0.32 -5.87 -15.07
N ASP A 463 0.34 -5.13 -16.18
CA ASP A 463 1.26 -5.44 -17.29
C ASP A 463 2.65 -4.89 -16.96
N GLN A 464 3.58 -5.79 -16.63
CA GLN A 464 4.97 -5.46 -16.31
C GLN A 464 5.76 -4.84 -17.48
N ASN A 465 5.16 -4.66 -18.65
CA ASN A 465 5.75 -3.94 -19.78
C ASN A 465 5.23 -2.52 -19.93
N ASP A 466 4.16 -2.15 -19.24
CA ASP A 466 3.65 -0.78 -19.19
C ASP A 466 4.56 0.07 -18.29
N PHE A 467 4.76 1.33 -18.68
CA PHE A 467 5.59 2.27 -17.93
C PHE A 467 5.12 3.70 -18.15
N ALA A 468 5.29 4.53 -17.13
CA ALA A 468 5.23 5.97 -17.23
C ALA A 468 6.59 6.53 -17.66
N THR A 469 6.62 7.73 -18.23
CA THR A 469 7.87 8.41 -18.56
C THR A 469 7.98 9.74 -17.81
N ILE A 470 9.12 9.95 -17.16
CA ILE A 470 9.51 11.24 -16.58
C ILE A 470 10.63 11.83 -17.45
N THR A 471 10.37 12.95 -18.10
CA THR A 471 11.33 13.67 -18.94
C THR A 471 11.75 14.98 -18.27
N MET A 472 13.04 15.13 -17.96
CA MET A 472 13.62 16.31 -17.31
C MET A 472 14.84 16.82 -18.09
N PRO A 473 14.70 17.87 -18.91
CA PRO A 473 15.82 18.46 -19.64
C PRO A 473 16.90 19.02 -18.70
N ALA A 474 18.18 18.81 -19.00
CA ALA A 474 19.28 19.27 -18.14
C ALA A 474 19.28 20.81 -17.93
N GLY A 475 19.59 21.25 -16.70
CA GLY A 475 19.73 22.67 -16.35
C GLY A 475 18.42 23.46 -16.23
N VAL A 476 17.27 22.78 -16.20
CA VAL A 476 15.99 23.38 -15.78
C VAL A 476 15.92 23.44 -14.25
N ALA A 477 15.04 24.30 -13.71
CA ALA A 477 14.80 24.39 -12.27
C ALA A 477 13.38 23.91 -11.98
N ALA A 478 13.15 22.65 -12.33
CA ALA A 478 11.90 21.92 -12.17
C ALA A 478 12.24 20.46 -11.87
N SER A 479 11.34 19.74 -11.20
CA SER A 479 11.42 18.30 -10.94
C SER A 479 10.18 17.61 -11.52
N GLY A 480 10.30 16.32 -11.82
CA GLY A 480 9.16 15.48 -12.23
C GLY A 480 8.97 14.36 -11.23
N SER A 481 7.73 14.08 -10.82
CA SER A 481 7.44 13.04 -9.82
C SER A 481 6.22 12.21 -10.14
N ILE A 482 6.19 10.99 -9.61
CA ILE A 482 5.04 10.08 -9.58
C ILE A 482 4.89 9.54 -8.17
N ALA A 483 3.67 9.53 -7.65
CA ALA A 483 3.34 9.03 -6.33
C ALA A 483 2.24 7.96 -6.42
N VAL A 484 2.45 6.84 -5.72
CA VAL A 484 1.54 5.71 -5.61
C VAL A 484 1.08 5.63 -4.16
N PHE A 485 -0.22 5.76 -3.95
CA PHE A 485 -0.87 5.83 -2.64
C PHE A 485 -1.84 4.66 -2.45
N ASP A 486 -1.76 3.99 -1.30
CA ASP A 486 -2.75 3.04 -0.82
C ASP A 486 -3.69 3.72 0.19
N PRO A 487 -4.97 3.91 -0.15
CA PRO A 487 -5.92 4.62 0.72
C PRO A 487 -6.52 3.77 1.86
N ILE A 488 -6.16 2.49 1.96
CA ILE A 488 -6.70 1.57 2.96
C ILE A 488 -5.58 1.06 3.87
N GLU A 489 -4.45 0.67 3.29
CA GLU A 489 -3.36 0.01 3.99
C GLU A 489 -2.28 1.00 4.43
N THR A 490 -1.78 0.84 5.66
CA THR A 490 -0.54 1.47 6.09
C THR A 490 0.53 0.39 6.15
N PHE A 491 1.49 0.46 5.24
CA PHE A 491 2.61 -0.46 5.16
C PHE A 491 3.52 -0.34 6.40
N PRO A 492 4.04 -1.47 6.91
CA PRO A 492 4.81 -1.50 8.14
C PRO A 492 6.22 -0.92 7.94
N GLU A 493 6.73 -0.26 9.00
CA GLU A 493 8.15 0.11 9.09
C GLU A 493 9.06 -1.12 8.99
N GLY A 494 10.33 -0.89 8.66
CA GLY A 494 11.28 -1.94 8.32
C GLY A 494 11.13 -2.44 6.88
N SER A 495 9.98 -2.27 6.24
CA SER A 495 9.82 -2.67 4.82
C SER A 495 10.72 -1.85 3.89
N THR A 496 11.16 -2.45 2.78
CA THR A 496 11.84 -1.68 1.72
C THR A 496 10.82 -1.17 0.71
N ALA A 497 10.83 0.13 0.45
CA ALA A 497 9.87 0.81 -0.41
C ALA A 497 10.59 1.49 -1.59
N GLY A 498 10.04 1.37 -2.79
CA GLY A 498 10.72 1.90 -3.97
C GLY A 498 9.96 1.81 -5.28
N PHE A 499 10.70 1.97 -6.38
CA PHE A 499 10.20 1.87 -7.75
C PHE A 499 11.11 1.03 -8.63
N THR A 500 10.50 0.26 -9.53
CA THR A 500 11.19 -0.38 -10.65
C THR A 500 11.29 0.62 -11.81
N ILE A 501 12.52 0.92 -12.24
CA ILE A 501 12.80 1.92 -13.28
C ILE A 501 13.75 1.41 -14.36
N ARG A 502 13.85 2.16 -15.46
CA ARG A 502 14.89 2.03 -16.48
C ARG A 502 15.30 3.38 -17.04
N ASP A 503 16.60 3.58 -17.19
CA ASP A 503 17.12 4.64 -18.06
C ASP A 503 16.83 4.28 -19.52
N ALA A 504 16.11 5.15 -20.25
CA ALA A 504 15.82 4.96 -21.66
C ALA A 504 17.09 4.79 -22.54
N ASN A 505 18.27 5.21 -22.05
CA ASN A 505 19.57 5.01 -22.70
C ASN A 505 20.25 3.67 -22.38
N GLY A 506 19.69 2.88 -21.45
CA GLY A 506 19.94 1.45 -21.29
C GLY A 506 20.86 1.03 -20.14
N LEU A 507 21.46 1.95 -19.39
CA LEU A 507 22.22 1.70 -18.16
C LEU A 507 22.01 2.88 -17.22
N LEU A 508 21.61 2.64 -15.97
CA LEU A 508 21.57 3.68 -14.94
C LEU A 508 23.01 4.23 -14.75
N GLU A 509 23.26 5.44 -15.24
CA GLU A 509 24.54 6.11 -15.01
C GLU A 509 24.57 6.65 -13.57
N ALA A 510 25.73 6.66 -12.89
CA ALA A 510 25.85 7.16 -11.51
C ALA A 510 25.30 8.60 -11.35
N ASP A 511 25.48 9.42 -12.39
CA ASP A 511 24.93 10.77 -12.45
C ASP A 511 23.37 10.75 -12.41
N LEU A 512 22.71 9.78 -13.06
CA LEU A 512 21.25 9.64 -13.04
C LEU A 512 20.75 9.24 -11.65
N LEU A 513 21.47 8.34 -10.98
CA LEU A 513 21.12 7.91 -9.63
C LEU A 513 21.16 9.09 -8.64
N ASP A 514 22.19 9.95 -8.73
CA ASP A 514 22.31 11.20 -7.95
C ASP A 514 21.17 12.21 -8.20
N SER A 515 20.33 11.98 -9.22
CA SER A 515 19.16 12.82 -9.52
C SER A 515 17.83 12.22 -9.06
N LEU A 516 17.86 11.05 -8.43
CA LEU A 516 16.68 10.36 -7.93
C LEU A 516 16.51 10.59 -6.42
N THR A 517 15.26 10.84 -6.04
CA THR A 517 14.81 10.85 -4.65
C THR A 517 13.59 9.95 -4.54
N VAL A 518 13.58 9.03 -3.58
CA VAL A 518 12.39 8.26 -3.20
C VAL A 518 11.98 8.70 -1.81
N CYS A 519 10.70 9.06 -1.65
CA CYS A 519 10.13 9.45 -0.36
C CYS A 519 8.91 8.61 -0.02
N THR A 520 8.68 8.39 1.27
CA THR A 520 7.46 7.77 1.81
C THR A 520 6.60 8.79 2.54
N TYR A 521 5.30 8.59 2.52
CA TYR A 521 4.29 9.45 3.15
C TYR A 521 3.31 8.60 3.97
N ASN A 522 2.70 9.20 4.98
CA ASN A 522 1.65 8.59 5.80
C ASN A 522 0.58 9.65 6.09
N ASP A 523 -0.68 9.37 5.76
CA ASP A 523 -1.80 10.32 5.87
C ASP A 523 -1.50 11.67 5.16
N GLY A 524 -0.74 11.63 4.06
CA GLY A 524 -0.27 12.80 3.30
C GLY A 524 0.85 13.62 3.97
N GLY A 525 1.41 13.14 5.08
CA GLY A 525 2.61 13.71 5.71
C GLY A 525 3.87 12.93 5.32
N GLU A 526 4.88 13.64 4.82
CA GLU A 526 6.19 13.03 4.51
C GLU A 526 6.80 12.38 5.76
N GLN A 527 7.22 11.12 5.62
CA GLN A 527 7.92 10.37 6.66
C GLN A 527 9.42 10.47 6.47
N GLU A 528 9.92 9.90 5.36
CA GLU A 528 11.33 9.69 5.09
C GLU A 528 11.65 9.84 3.61
N CYS A 529 12.89 10.19 3.28
CA CYS A 529 13.39 10.25 1.92
C CYS A 529 14.82 9.70 1.85
N SER A 530 15.14 9.03 0.75
CA SER A 530 16.50 8.60 0.39
C SER A 530 16.84 9.08 -1.02
N GLU A 531 18.13 9.28 -1.30
CA GLU A 531 18.63 9.92 -2.53
C GLU A 531 19.90 9.22 -3.03
N GLY A 532 20.14 9.25 -4.35
CA GLY A 532 21.45 8.87 -4.89
C GLY A 532 21.84 7.41 -4.62
N GLY A 533 23.11 7.22 -4.23
CA GLY A 533 23.70 5.91 -3.93
C GLY A 533 22.92 5.07 -2.92
N ASP A 534 22.25 5.73 -1.97
CA ASP A 534 21.52 5.10 -0.87
C ASP A 534 20.22 4.41 -1.34
N LEU A 535 19.84 4.61 -2.61
CA LEU A 535 18.68 3.95 -3.23
C LEU A 535 19.02 2.57 -3.84
N LEU A 536 20.30 2.20 -3.90
CA LEU A 536 20.78 0.93 -4.41
C LEU A 536 21.26 0.05 -3.25
N ASN A 537 20.33 -0.43 -2.42
CA ASN A 537 20.70 -1.39 -1.39
C ASN A 537 21.10 -2.74 -2.06
N VAL A 538 22.21 -3.34 -1.59
CA VAL A 538 22.79 -4.62 -2.07
C VAL A 538 21.80 -5.78 -1.95
N SER A 539 20.88 -5.76 -0.97
CA SER A 539 19.82 -6.75 -0.82
C SER A 539 18.80 -6.74 -1.98
N LEU A 540 18.66 -5.62 -2.72
CA LEU A 540 17.85 -5.52 -3.94
C LEU A 540 18.55 -6.10 -5.18
N LEU A 541 19.86 -6.36 -5.11
CA LEU A 541 20.66 -6.88 -6.22
C LEU A 541 20.81 -8.41 -6.20
N LEU A 542 20.59 -9.07 -5.06
CA LEU A 542 20.89 -10.49 -4.86
C LEU A 542 19.80 -11.44 -5.33
N ASN A 543 18.58 -10.96 -5.55
CA ASN A 543 17.51 -11.76 -6.14
C ASN A 543 16.72 -10.89 -7.13
N TRP A 544 16.85 -11.14 -8.44
CA TRP A 544 15.70 -11.34 -9.35
C TRP A 544 16.06 -11.49 -10.83
N GLY A 545 15.11 -12.11 -11.53
CA GLY A 545 15.14 -12.39 -12.96
C GLY A 545 15.28 -11.12 -13.79
N ALA A 546 16.52 -10.73 -14.06
CA ALA A 546 16.86 -9.62 -14.92
C ALA A 546 16.27 -9.80 -16.33
N THR A 547 15.12 -9.17 -16.56
CA THR A 547 14.85 -8.63 -17.90
C THR A 547 15.88 -7.52 -18.09
N ALA A 548 16.81 -7.70 -19.03
CA ALA A 548 17.97 -6.81 -19.16
C ALA A 548 17.56 -5.31 -19.19
N GLY A 549 17.98 -4.56 -18.17
CA GLY A 549 17.85 -3.09 -18.11
C GLY A 549 16.85 -2.52 -17.10
N LEU A 550 16.06 -3.33 -16.38
CA LEU A 550 15.25 -2.85 -15.24
C LEU A 550 16.08 -2.82 -13.95
N GLN A 551 15.86 -1.83 -13.09
CA GLN A 551 16.50 -1.69 -11.78
C GLN A 551 15.48 -1.24 -10.74
N ASP A 552 15.53 -1.84 -9.56
CA ASP A 552 14.73 -1.43 -8.40
C ASP A 552 15.53 -0.41 -7.60
N VAL A 553 14.92 0.75 -7.35
CA VAL A 553 15.48 1.83 -6.54
C VAL A 553 14.58 2.07 -5.33
N GLY A 554 15.13 2.05 -4.13
CA GLY A 554 14.36 2.15 -2.89
C GLY A 554 15.23 2.07 -1.66
N PHE A 555 14.62 2.18 -0.48
CA PHE A 555 15.32 2.16 0.80
C PHE A 555 14.49 1.45 1.87
N LYS A 556 15.16 0.92 2.91
CA LYS A 556 14.53 0.35 4.10
C LYS A 556 13.91 1.49 4.92
N THR A 557 12.62 1.43 5.15
CA THR A 557 11.88 2.45 5.91
C THR A 557 12.06 2.25 7.41
N THR A 558 12.12 3.34 8.18
CA THR A 558 12.11 3.30 9.65
C THR A 558 10.78 3.76 10.25
N LEU A 559 9.85 4.24 9.40
CA LEU A 559 8.52 4.70 9.77
C LEU A 559 7.43 4.07 8.88
N PRO A 560 6.22 3.83 9.41
CA PRO A 560 5.11 3.29 8.62
C PRO A 560 4.59 4.31 7.61
N PHE A 561 4.15 3.82 6.44
CA PHE A 561 3.79 4.66 5.29
C PHE A 561 2.60 4.09 4.50
N ASP A 562 1.84 4.94 3.81
CA ASP A 562 0.74 4.55 2.92
C ASP A 562 0.98 5.00 1.46
N GLU A 563 2.05 5.76 1.21
CA GLU A 563 2.35 6.31 -0.11
C GLU A 563 3.86 6.36 -0.38
N ILE A 564 4.25 6.05 -1.62
CA ILE A 564 5.64 6.10 -2.10
C ILE A 564 5.71 7.06 -3.29
N ARG A 565 6.68 7.97 -3.30
CA ARG A 565 6.91 8.95 -4.37
C ARG A 565 8.33 8.84 -4.90
N ILE A 566 8.47 8.76 -6.22
CA ILE A 566 9.75 8.97 -6.91
C ILE A 566 9.79 10.37 -7.50
N THR A 567 10.91 11.06 -7.31
CA THR A 567 11.20 12.37 -7.87
C THR A 567 12.49 12.31 -8.69
N VAL A 568 12.46 12.95 -9.86
CA VAL A 568 13.59 13.06 -10.77
C VAL A 568 13.96 14.54 -10.89
N ASP A 569 15.15 14.86 -10.41
CA ASP A 569 15.75 16.18 -10.55
C ASP A 569 16.56 16.32 -11.85
N PRO A 570 16.74 17.55 -12.35
CA PRO A 570 17.48 17.79 -13.57
C PRO A 570 18.98 17.76 -13.29
N LEU A 571 19.73 17.00 -14.09
CA LEU A 571 21.19 16.96 -14.01
C LEU A 571 21.84 18.34 -14.19
N VAL A 572 22.77 18.67 -13.28
CA VAL A 572 23.51 19.95 -13.27
C VAL A 572 24.61 20.00 -14.35
N ASN A 573 25.07 18.84 -14.83
CA ASN A 573 26.12 18.74 -15.85
C ASN A 573 25.54 18.63 -17.27
N ALA A 574 25.57 19.74 -18.00
CA ALA A 574 25.06 19.95 -19.37
C ALA A 574 25.78 19.18 -20.51
N GLY A 575 26.26 17.97 -20.25
CA GLY A 575 27.02 17.14 -21.21
C GLY A 575 26.29 15.88 -21.70
N LEU A 576 25.26 15.43 -20.99
CA LEU A 576 24.44 14.26 -21.28
C LEU A 576 23.04 14.73 -21.72
N GLY A 577 22.25 13.88 -22.36
CA GLY A 577 20.97 14.26 -23.00
C GLY A 577 19.90 14.73 -22.01
N ASP A 578 18.66 14.89 -22.50
CA ASP A 578 17.50 15.04 -21.62
C ASP A 578 17.42 13.80 -20.70
N ASN A 579 17.19 13.96 -19.39
CA ASN A 579 16.95 12.81 -18.49
C ASN A 579 15.58 12.25 -18.83
N GLU A 580 15.54 11.00 -19.29
CA GLU A 580 14.30 10.30 -19.59
C GLU A 580 14.33 8.97 -18.85
N ILE A 581 13.44 8.83 -17.87
CA ILE A 581 13.31 7.63 -17.04
C ILE A 581 11.96 6.99 -17.32
N GLU A 582 11.98 5.69 -17.54
CA GLU A 582 10.79 4.86 -17.63
C GLU A 582 10.51 4.26 -16.23
N VAL A 583 9.33 4.52 -15.68
CA VAL A 583 8.90 4.04 -14.35
C VAL A 583 7.85 2.96 -14.55
N TYR A 584 8.14 1.74 -14.11
CA TYR A 584 7.31 0.56 -14.37
C TYR A 584 6.32 0.27 -13.25
N SER A 585 6.77 0.30 -12.01
CA SER A 585 5.93 -0.01 -10.85
C SER A 585 6.52 0.58 -9.57
N ALA A 586 5.66 0.82 -8.58
CA ALA A 586 6.09 0.92 -7.18
C ALA A 586 6.17 -0.49 -6.59
N PHE A 587 7.08 -0.71 -5.64
CA PHE A 587 7.21 -1.98 -4.95
C PHE A 587 7.33 -1.81 -3.44
N LEU A 588 6.96 -2.87 -2.73
CA LEU A 588 7.09 -3.08 -1.30
C LEU A 588 7.77 -4.42 -1.07
N ASP A 589 8.89 -4.44 -0.35
CA ASP A 589 9.55 -5.65 0.13
C ASP A 589 9.35 -5.81 1.63
N THR A 590 8.90 -6.99 2.03
CA THR A 590 8.52 -7.29 3.42
C THR A 590 9.57 -8.09 4.20
N ARG A 591 10.68 -8.52 3.58
CA ARG A 591 11.72 -9.31 4.27
C ARG A 591 12.24 -8.63 5.52
N THR A 592 12.40 -7.32 5.47
CA THR A 592 12.96 -6.53 6.56
C THR A 592 11.90 -5.86 7.42
N ALA A 593 10.61 -6.19 7.23
CA ALA A 593 9.51 -5.54 7.96
C ALA A 593 9.59 -5.83 9.46
N THR A 594 9.52 -4.78 10.29
CA THR A 594 9.69 -4.86 11.75
C THR A 594 8.53 -4.24 12.52
N GLY A 595 7.44 -3.85 11.86
CA GLY A 595 6.35 -3.11 12.50
C GLY A 595 4.93 -3.52 12.11
N GLY A 596 3.95 -2.92 12.82
CA GLY A 596 2.54 -3.22 12.62
C GLY A 596 2.16 -4.66 13.00
N ASP A 597 1.27 -5.28 12.23
CA ASP A 597 0.88 -6.69 12.40
C ASP A 597 1.83 -7.65 11.63
N LEU A 598 2.87 -7.12 10.96
CA LEU A 598 3.78 -7.86 10.10
C LEU A 598 5.25 -7.63 10.52
N PHE A 599 5.74 -8.51 11.40
CA PHE A 599 7.15 -8.63 11.75
C PHE A 599 7.75 -9.83 11.00
N CYS A 600 8.85 -9.59 10.29
CA CYS A 600 9.47 -10.52 9.33
C CYS A 600 10.98 -10.61 9.43
N ARG A 601 11.64 -9.77 10.26
CA ARG A 601 13.06 -9.94 10.52
C ARG A 601 13.29 -11.31 11.17
N ASP A 602 14.35 -11.96 10.72
CA ASP A 602 14.82 -13.32 11.00
C ASP A 602 16.34 -13.21 10.71
N THR A 603 17.07 -12.73 11.70
CA THR A 603 18.46 -12.24 11.56
C THR A 603 19.41 -13.37 11.23
N ASP A 604 19.35 -14.44 12.02
CA ASP A 604 20.14 -15.66 11.88
C ASP A 604 19.64 -16.62 10.77
N GLY A 605 18.39 -16.46 10.32
CA GLY A 605 17.78 -17.19 9.21
C GLY A 605 17.33 -18.62 9.54
N ASP A 606 17.10 -18.95 10.81
CA ASP A 606 16.66 -20.30 11.22
C ASP A 606 15.16 -20.56 10.94
N GLY A 607 14.40 -19.49 10.66
CA GLY A 607 12.97 -19.50 10.34
C GLY A 607 12.04 -19.30 11.54
N ILE A 608 12.59 -19.01 12.71
CA ILE A 608 11.97 -18.28 13.80
C ILE A 608 12.11 -16.79 13.41
N ARG A 609 11.86 -15.83 14.30
CA ARG A 609 11.78 -14.41 13.93
C ARG A 609 12.16 -13.67 15.16
N ASP A 610 12.93 -12.59 14.99
CA ASP A 610 13.53 -11.85 16.09
C ASP A 610 12.51 -11.46 17.19
N ASN A 611 11.27 -11.17 16.81
CA ASN A 611 10.24 -10.80 17.79
C ASN A 611 9.70 -11.96 18.67
N VAL A 612 10.10 -13.20 18.41
CA VAL A 612 9.73 -14.43 19.12
C VAL A 612 10.89 -15.40 19.32
N ASP A 613 12.04 -15.14 18.70
CA ASP A 613 13.33 -15.76 19.07
C ASP A 613 13.72 -15.37 20.48
N ALA A 614 14.65 -16.15 21.03
CA ALA A 614 15.25 -15.90 22.33
C ALA A 614 16.75 -15.58 22.25
N ASP A 615 17.30 -15.64 21.05
CA ASP A 615 18.71 -15.60 20.66
C ASP A 615 18.68 -15.34 19.13
N ASP A 616 18.58 -14.07 18.72
CA ASP A 616 18.23 -13.66 17.36
C ASP A 616 19.38 -13.81 16.33
N ASP A 617 20.63 -13.95 16.77
CA ASP A 617 21.85 -14.12 15.96
C ASP A 617 22.50 -15.51 16.11
N ASP A 618 21.98 -16.33 17.02
CA ASP A 618 22.40 -17.72 17.27
C ASP A 618 23.82 -17.79 17.89
N ASP A 619 24.31 -16.74 18.57
CA ASP A 619 25.64 -16.70 19.18
C ASP A 619 25.71 -17.49 20.52
N GLY A 620 24.54 -17.83 21.09
CA GLY A 620 24.41 -18.57 22.34
C GLY A 620 24.04 -17.71 23.56
N ILE A 621 24.20 -16.39 23.46
CA ILE A 621 23.81 -15.40 24.45
C ILE A 621 22.35 -14.99 24.16
N PRO A 622 21.43 -15.09 25.14
CA PRO A 622 20.06 -14.67 24.92
C PRO A 622 19.89 -13.16 24.76
N ASP A 623 18.94 -12.74 23.91
CA ASP A 623 18.62 -11.32 23.70
C ASP A 623 18.38 -10.59 25.03
N ILE A 624 17.78 -11.27 26.02
CA ILE A 624 17.48 -10.68 27.33
C ILE A 624 18.73 -10.31 28.14
N GLN A 625 19.85 -11.01 27.95
CA GLN A 625 21.15 -10.74 28.57
C GLN A 625 21.89 -9.61 27.85
N GLU A 626 21.70 -9.50 26.54
CA GLU A 626 22.37 -8.51 25.71
C GLU A 626 21.65 -7.17 25.75
N GLY A 627 20.32 -7.17 25.77
CA GLY A 627 19.57 -5.92 25.93
C GLY A 627 18.17 -5.87 25.33
N ASP A 628 17.71 -6.94 24.67
CA ASP A 628 16.44 -7.06 23.96
C ASP A 628 16.33 -5.95 22.89
N GLY A 629 17.37 -5.86 22.06
CA GLY A 629 17.54 -4.87 21.00
C GLY A 629 17.75 -3.41 21.45
N ALA A 630 18.11 -3.17 22.72
CA ALA A 630 18.25 -1.83 23.30
C ALA A 630 19.68 -1.40 23.63
N VAL A 631 20.62 -2.35 23.61
CA VAL A 631 22.06 -2.12 23.77
C VAL A 631 22.71 -2.29 22.39
N ASP A 632 23.76 -1.52 22.17
CA ASP A 632 24.53 -1.37 20.94
C ASP A 632 25.90 -0.88 21.45
N THR A 633 26.76 -1.85 21.76
CA THR A 633 27.98 -1.67 22.56
C THR A 633 29.05 -0.92 21.76
N ASP A 634 29.29 -1.30 20.52
CA ASP A 634 30.24 -0.65 19.63
C ASP A 634 29.70 0.62 18.93
N SER A 635 28.39 0.84 18.97
CA SER A 635 27.69 1.97 18.33
C SER A 635 27.73 1.97 16.79
N ASP A 636 27.82 0.82 16.15
CA ASP A 636 27.77 0.67 14.69
C ASP A 636 26.33 0.72 14.13
N GLY A 637 25.33 0.53 15.01
CA GLY A 637 23.91 0.55 14.70
C GLY A 637 23.23 -0.82 14.61
N MET A 638 23.98 -1.90 14.82
CA MET A 638 23.49 -3.22 15.15
C MET A 638 23.36 -3.34 16.67
N PRO A 639 22.17 -3.67 17.20
CA PRO A 639 22.07 -3.98 18.63
C PRO A 639 22.79 -5.29 18.95
N ASP A 640 23.42 -5.38 20.12
CA ASP A 640 24.17 -6.55 20.61
C ASP A 640 23.45 -7.88 20.30
N SER A 641 22.15 -7.97 20.59
CA SER A 641 21.33 -9.18 20.34
C SER A 641 21.07 -9.53 18.88
N LEU A 642 21.82 -8.97 17.94
CA LEU A 642 21.72 -9.17 16.50
C LEU A 642 23.11 -9.18 15.85
N ASP A 643 24.16 -9.13 16.67
CA ASP A 643 25.55 -8.81 16.36
C ASP A 643 26.43 -9.96 16.85
N LEU A 644 27.29 -10.50 15.99
CA LEU A 644 28.16 -11.62 16.38
C LEU A 644 29.48 -11.19 17.05
N ASP A 645 29.75 -9.87 17.15
CA ASP A 645 30.96 -9.26 17.73
C ASP A 645 30.58 -7.91 18.35
N SER A 646 29.90 -7.96 19.50
CA SER A 646 29.17 -6.83 20.11
C SER A 646 30.04 -5.61 20.44
N ASP A 647 31.32 -5.80 20.75
CA ASP A 647 32.27 -4.72 21.00
C ASP A 647 33.32 -4.52 19.90
N ASN A 648 33.24 -5.30 18.82
CA ASN A 648 33.97 -5.11 17.57
C ASN A 648 35.48 -5.19 17.76
N ASP A 649 35.93 -6.09 18.62
CA ASP A 649 37.33 -6.36 18.88
C ASP A 649 37.86 -7.49 17.95
N GLY A 650 36.96 -8.16 17.23
CA GLY A 650 37.25 -9.23 16.28
C GLY A 650 37.20 -10.64 16.85
N LEU A 651 36.86 -10.81 18.14
CA LEU A 651 36.42 -12.07 18.71
C LEU A 651 34.91 -12.21 18.52
N ASN A 652 34.44 -13.46 18.37
CA ASN A 652 33.01 -13.70 18.24
C ASN A 652 32.37 -13.84 19.63
N ASP A 653 31.18 -13.25 19.81
CA ASP A 653 30.42 -13.28 21.07
C ASP A 653 30.16 -14.71 21.56
N VAL A 654 30.06 -15.70 20.66
CA VAL A 654 29.95 -17.13 21.05
C VAL A 654 31.14 -17.61 21.88
N ASP A 655 32.36 -17.16 21.59
CA ASP A 655 33.58 -17.52 22.32
C ASP A 655 33.68 -16.72 23.64
N GLU A 656 33.28 -15.45 23.61
CA GLU A 656 33.32 -14.51 24.73
C GLU A 656 32.15 -14.64 25.72
N GLY A 657 31.04 -15.20 25.26
CA GLY A 657 29.94 -15.70 26.07
C GLY A 657 30.28 -17.03 26.75
N GLY A 658 31.39 -17.68 26.36
CA GLY A 658 31.89 -18.93 26.94
C GLY A 658 31.25 -20.19 26.34
N ASP A 659 30.55 -20.05 25.21
CA ASP A 659 29.86 -21.12 24.50
C ASP A 659 30.55 -21.58 23.22
N GLY A 660 31.77 -21.08 22.93
CA GLY A 660 32.61 -21.49 21.79
C GLY A 660 32.85 -22.99 21.66
N GLY A 661 32.73 -23.75 22.76
CA GLY A 661 32.78 -25.21 22.72
C GLY A 661 31.55 -25.88 22.05
N LEU A 662 30.47 -25.14 21.85
CA LEU A 662 29.21 -25.55 21.22
C LEU A 662 29.16 -25.22 19.73
N ASP A 663 29.79 -24.12 19.31
CA ASP A 663 30.11 -23.87 17.90
C ASP A 663 31.20 -24.86 17.44
N ALA A 664 30.75 -25.97 16.84
CA ALA A 664 31.66 -27.05 16.44
C ALA A 664 32.31 -26.79 15.09
N ASN A 665 31.89 -25.73 14.40
CA ASN A 665 32.21 -25.48 13.02
C ASN A 665 32.91 -24.12 12.79
N ASN A 666 33.02 -23.32 13.86
CA ASN A 666 33.73 -22.04 13.96
C ASN A 666 33.20 -21.08 12.89
N ASP A 667 31.87 -20.92 12.87
CA ASP A 667 31.15 -19.92 12.09
C ASP A 667 30.47 -18.85 12.95
N GLY A 668 30.88 -18.72 14.22
CA GLY A 668 30.40 -17.69 15.14
C GLY A 668 29.01 -17.99 15.69
N ARG A 669 28.44 -19.18 15.42
CA ARG A 669 27.04 -19.50 15.68
C ARG A 669 26.85 -20.91 16.22
N ILE A 670 25.83 -21.08 17.06
CA ILE A 670 25.43 -22.37 17.66
C ILE A 670 24.13 -22.85 17.02
N ASN A 671 24.22 -23.38 15.79
CA ASN A 671 23.02 -23.69 15.02
C ASN A 671 22.94 -25.17 14.61
N SER A 672 21.98 -25.48 13.73
CA SER A 672 21.75 -26.87 13.27
C SER A 672 22.90 -27.49 12.46
N ALA A 673 23.89 -26.71 12.05
CA ALA A 673 25.14 -27.16 11.45
C ALA A 673 26.08 -27.82 12.47
N ASP A 674 25.94 -27.49 13.75
CA ASP A 674 26.85 -27.89 14.80
C ASP A 674 26.64 -29.30 15.34
N VAL A 675 27.78 -29.93 15.65
CA VAL A 675 27.81 -31.30 16.14
C VAL A 675 27.45 -31.31 17.62
N GLY A 676 26.17 -31.40 17.92
CA GLY A 676 25.71 -31.43 19.30
C GLY A 676 24.48 -30.58 19.54
N PHE A 677 24.19 -29.67 18.61
CA PHE A 677 23.04 -28.77 18.66
C PHE A 677 21.74 -29.51 18.97
N ALA A 678 21.00 -28.93 19.89
CA ALA A 678 19.68 -29.35 20.28
C ALA A 678 18.93 -28.13 20.81
N ASP A 679 17.78 -27.87 20.21
CA ASP A 679 16.79 -26.92 20.70
C ASP A 679 15.49 -27.73 20.93
N GLY A 680 15.16 -27.91 22.20
CA GLY A 680 14.06 -28.77 22.64
C GLY A 680 12.69 -28.07 22.61
N ASP A 681 12.71 -26.76 22.78
CA ASP A 681 11.59 -25.82 22.94
C ASP A 681 11.09 -25.30 21.60
N SER A 682 11.99 -25.18 20.63
CA SER A 682 11.86 -24.39 19.41
C SER A 682 11.64 -22.92 19.69
N ASP A 683 12.53 -22.34 20.49
CA ASP A 683 12.60 -20.90 20.81
C ASP A 683 13.88 -20.21 20.31
N GLY A 684 14.63 -20.82 19.39
CA GLY A 684 15.85 -20.24 18.80
C GLY A 684 17.09 -20.73 19.51
N GLN A 685 17.17 -20.42 20.80
CA GLN A 685 18.34 -20.72 21.62
C GLN A 685 18.66 -22.22 21.76
N ALA A 686 19.95 -22.56 21.66
CA ALA A 686 20.42 -23.91 21.94
C ALA A 686 20.22 -24.33 23.42
N ASP A 687 19.63 -25.51 23.68
CA ASP A 687 19.39 -26.06 25.04
C ASP A 687 20.65 -26.10 25.92
N ALA A 688 21.84 -26.13 25.29
CA ALA A 688 23.13 -26.25 25.93
C ALA A 688 23.81 -24.91 26.24
N SER A 689 23.48 -23.83 25.51
CA SER A 689 23.95 -22.46 25.75
C SER A 689 23.10 -21.74 26.80
N VAL A 690 21.91 -22.27 27.13
CA VAL A 690 21.11 -21.76 28.27
C VAL A 690 21.90 -21.88 29.57
N ASP A 691 22.63 -20.83 29.94
CA ASP A 691 23.55 -20.91 31.06
C ASP A 691 22.81 -20.97 32.41
N VAL A 692 23.38 -21.76 33.30
CA VAL A 692 23.03 -21.83 34.72
C VAL A 692 23.89 -20.90 35.59
N ASN A 693 24.91 -20.27 35.01
CA ASN A 693 25.73 -19.19 35.58
C ASN A 693 25.50 -17.86 34.82
N GLU A 694 26.27 -16.85 35.17
CA GLU A 694 26.26 -15.52 34.54
C GLU A 694 27.39 -15.54 33.50
N GLU A 695 27.22 -14.80 32.41
CA GLU A 695 28.19 -14.68 31.30
C GLU A 695 29.60 -14.42 31.85
N PRO A 696 30.67 -14.92 31.18
CA PRO A 696 32.05 -14.65 31.57
C PRO A 696 32.30 -13.16 31.84
N ASN A 697 33.10 -12.91 32.88
CA ASN A 697 33.49 -11.60 33.37
C ASN A 697 34.83 -11.79 34.07
N SER A 698 35.90 -11.73 33.29
CA SER A 698 37.22 -12.23 33.66
C SER A 698 37.88 -11.34 34.72
N ASP A 699 37.75 -10.02 34.61
CA ASP A 699 38.31 -9.06 35.58
C ASP A 699 37.42 -8.77 36.82
N GLY A 700 36.15 -9.17 36.80
CA GLY A 700 35.20 -8.96 37.89
C GLY A 700 34.58 -7.56 37.98
N ASP A 701 34.67 -6.70 36.96
CA ASP A 701 34.24 -5.30 37.02
C ASP A 701 32.73 -5.08 36.79
N GLY A 702 32.07 -6.08 36.22
CA GLY A 702 30.64 -6.11 35.90
C GLY A 702 30.25 -5.81 34.44
N VAL A 703 31.21 -5.63 33.53
CA VAL A 703 31.04 -5.71 32.06
C VAL A 703 31.41 -7.13 31.63
N PRO A 704 30.48 -7.94 31.07
CA PRO A 704 30.82 -9.26 30.56
C PRO A 704 31.84 -9.19 29.41
N ASP A 705 32.62 -10.25 29.24
CA ASP A 705 33.77 -10.29 28.32
C ASP A 705 33.39 -9.88 26.89
N TYR A 706 32.28 -10.40 26.33
CA TYR A 706 31.76 -10.05 24.98
C TYR A 706 31.37 -8.56 24.78
N ARG A 707 31.58 -7.72 25.79
CA ARG A 707 31.33 -6.27 25.75
C ARG A 707 32.48 -5.46 26.36
N ASP A 708 33.60 -6.10 26.68
CA ASP A 708 34.74 -5.49 27.31
C ASP A 708 35.98 -5.60 26.43
N LEU A 709 36.51 -4.45 25.98
CA LEU A 709 37.65 -4.38 25.06
C LEU A 709 39.01 -4.80 25.68
N ASP A 710 39.02 -5.22 26.94
CA ASP A 710 40.16 -5.56 27.80
C ASP A 710 39.62 -6.45 28.95
N SER A 711 39.20 -7.67 28.59
CA SER A 711 38.38 -8.58 29.42
C SER A 711 39.02 -8.97 30.74
N ASP A 712 40.35 -9.03 30.81
CA ASP A 712 41.11 -9.38 32.00
C ASP A 712 41.76 -8.18 32.73
N ASN A 713 41.69 -6.99 32.10
CA ASN A 713 42.15 -5.69 32.59
C ASN A 713 43.67 -5.63 32.86
N ASP A 714 44.45 -6.35 32.07
CA ASP A 714 45.91 -6.34 32.12
C ASP A 714 46.52 -5.10 31.40
N GLY A 715 45.73 -4.41 30.56
CA GLY A 715 46.13 -3.23 29.82
C GLY A 715 46.67 -3.48 28.41
N ILE A 716 46.54 -4.70 27.91
CA ILE A 716 46.46 -5.09 26.52
C ILE A 716 44.96 -5.10 26.14
N ASN A 717 44.62 -4.92 24.87
CA ASN A 717 43.22 -4.96 24.46
C ASN A 717 42.96 -6.31 23.80
N ASP A 718 41.76 -6.84 23.94
CA ASP A 718 41.35 -8.16 23.45
C ASP A 718 41.60 -8.31 21.94
N VAL A 719 41.31 -7.27 21.13
CA VAL A 719 41.69 -7.21 19.69
C VAL A 719 43.18 -7.52 19.41
N ALA A 720 44.09 -7.08 20.28
CA ALA A 720 45.52 -7.36 20.15
C ALA A 720 45.83 -8.81 20.55
N GLU A 721 45.12 -9.33 21.54
CA GLU A 721 45.30 -10.64 22.10
C GLU A 721 44.69 -11.73 21.21
N ALA A 722 43.55 -11.47 20.61
CA ALA A 722 42.98 -12.25 19.51
C ALA A 722 43.93 -12.35 18.30
N GLY A 723 44.92 -11.46 18.20
CA GLY A 723 45.88 -11.39 17.09
C GLY A 723 45.41 -10.47 15.95
N TYR A 724 44.36 -9.70 16.18
CA TYR A 724 43.79 -8.72 15.26
C TYR A 724 44.32 -7.29 15.47
N GLY A 725 45.26 -7.05 16.39
CA GLY A 725 45.82 -5.72 16.67
C GLY A 725 46.49 -4.99 15.49
N ALA A 726 46.70 -5.65 14.35
CA ALA A 726 47.08 -4.98 13.11
C ALA A 726 45.93 -4.20 12.44
N PHE A 727 44.70 -4.46 12.85
CA PHE A 727 43.45 -3.82 12.41
C PHE A 727 42.98 -2.73 13.37
N ASP A 728 43.46 -2.67 14.61
CA ASP A 728 43.26 -1.54 15.53
C ASP A 728 44.40 -0.50 15.35
N GLY A 729 44.25 0.39 14.38
CA GLY A 729 45.28 1.36 14.00
C GLY A 729 45.37 2.59 14.91
N ASP A 730 44.31 2.89 15.67
CA ASP A 730 44.28 4.01 16.61
C ASP A 730 44.35 3.62 18.10
N ASN A 731 44.39 2.31 18.34
CA ASN A 731 44.64 1.63 19.60
C ASN A 731 43.54 1.91 20.63
N ASP A 732 42.27 1.88 20.19
CA ASP A 732 41.10 2.10 21.02
C ASP A 732 40.37 0.82 21.46
N GLY A 733 40.86 -0.35 21.04
CA GLY A 733 40.32 -1.66 21.39
C GLY A 733 39.44 -2.26 20.30
N MET A 734 39.04 -1.46 19.30
CA MET A 734 38.14 -1.90 18.25
C MET A 734 38.87 -2.08 16.92
N VAL A 735 38.33 -2.94 16.08
CA VAL A 735 38.75 -3.11 14.69
C VAL A 735 38.44 -1.83 13.91
N ASP A 736 39.44 -1.21 13.27
CA ASP A 736 39.26 0.07 12.55
C ASP A 736 38.24 -0.06 11.39
N VAL A 737 37.08 0.56 11.56
CA VAL A 737 36.07 0.69 10.51
C VAL A 737 36.41 1.81 9.51
N SER A 738 36.46 1.47 8.21
CA SER A 738 36.66 2.44 7.12
C SER A 738 35.43 2.63 6.22
N GLY A 739 34.25 2.83 6.82
CA GLY A 739 32.96 2.96 6.11
C GLY A 739 31.96 1.93 6.61
N THR A 740 30.95 1.58 5.80
CA THR A 740 30.12 0.38 6.00
C THR A 740 30.83 -0.79 5.32
N ASN A 741 31.70 -1.50 6.04
CA ASN A 741 32.47 -2.64 5.52
C ASN A 741 32.05 -3.95 6.21
N ASP A 742 30.78 -4.07 6.55
CA ASP A 742 30.14 -5.35 6.85
C ASP A 742 29.21 -5.64 5.65
N SER A 743 29.55 -6.66 4.87
CA SER A 743 28.92 -6.96 3.58
C SER A 743 27.60 -7.70 3.71
N ASP A 744 27.39 -8.39 4.82
CA ASP A 744 26.35 -9.36 5.12
C ASP A 744 25.38 -8.83 6.16
N GLY A 745 25.85 -7.93 7.03
CA GLY A 745 25.08 -7.40 8.14
C GLY A 745 25.06 -8.36 9.32
N ASP A 746 26.19 -8.98 9.67
CA ASP A 746 26.32 -9.89 10.81
C ASP A 746 27.18 -9.34 11.96
N GLY A 747 27.62 -8.08 11.87
CA GLY A 747 28.37 -7.40 12.94
C GLY A 747 29.88 -7.50 12.79
N ILE A 748 30.37 -8.56 12.15
CA ILE A 748 31.80 -8.79 11.97
C ILE A 748 32.33 -7.97 10.79
N GLN A 749 33.43 -7.23 10.99
CA GLN A 749 33.98 -6.40 9.92
C GLN A 749 34.67 -7.23 8.82
N ASP A 750 34.44 -6.92 7.54
CA ASP A 750 35.04 -7.58 6.34
C ASP A 750 36.57 -7.86 6.44
N GLY A 751 37.27 -7.08 7.27
CA GLY A 751 38.72 -7.16 7.46
C GLY A 751 39.18 -8.32 8.34
N VAL A 752 38.34 -8.71 9.30
CA VAL A 752 38.56 -9.81 10.25
C VAL A 752 37.63 -10.99 9.99
N ASP A 753 36.49 -10.75 9.32
CA ASP A 753 35.54 -11.77 8.90
C ASP A 753 36.14 -12.77 7.86
N GLY A 754 36.06 -14.06 8.20
CA GLY A 754 36.45 -15.20 7.39
C GLY A 754 35.46 -15.56 6.26
N ALA A 755 34.22 -15.06 6.32
CA ALA A 755 33.13 -15.25 5.37
C ALA A 755 32.39 -13.99 4.82
N PRO A 756 33.04 -12.88 4.38
CA PRO A 756 32.43 -11.55 4.07
C PRO A 756 31.32 -11.48 3.01
N GLY A 757 30.14 -12.01 3.28
CA GLY A 757 29.01 -12.07 2.38
C GLY A 757 28.12 -13.29 2.59
N VAL A 758 28.32 -14.02 3.69
CA VAL A 758 27.40 -14.98 4.28
C VAL A 758 27.42 -14.79 5.80
N PHE A 759 26.29 -14.34 6.38
CA PHE A 759 26.09 -14.20 7.83
C PHE A 759 26.70 -15.36 8.64
N GLY A 760 27.52 -15.01 9.61
CA GLY A 760 28.40 -15.90 10.38
C GLY A 760 29.84 -15.82 9.87
N ASP A 761 30.79 -16.32 10.65
CA ASP A 761 32.21 -16.33 10.28
C ASP A 761 32.58 -17.61 9.48
N ALA A 762 33.84 -17.76 9.05
CA ALA A 762 34.37 -19.02 8.62
C ALA A 762 35.86 -19.20 8.90
N ALA A 763 36.15 -20.31 9.58
CA ALA A 763 37.51 -20.72 9.91
C ALA A 763 38.23 -19.69 10.79
N ASP A 764 37.45 -19.07 11.67
CA ASP A 764 37.96 -18.29 12.79
C ASP A 764 38.96 -19.16 13.57
N PRO A 765 40.23 -18.74 13.69
CA PRO A 765 41.14 -19.39 14.60
C PRO A 765 40.52 -19.36 16.01
N ALA A 766 40.50 -20.52 16.68
CA ALA A 766 40.19 -20.55 18.10
C ALA A 766 41.01 -19.47 18.83
N PRO A 767 40.42 -18.79 19.83
CA PRO A 767 41.10 -17.75 20.59
C PRO A 767 42.53 -18.18 20.97
N LEU A 768 43.46 -17.24 20.89
CA LEU A 768 44.85 -17.51 21.18
C LEU A 768 44.98 -17.92 22.65
N ASP A 769 45.74 -18.98 22.89
CA ASP A 769 46.02 -19.60 24.20
C ASP A 769 47.52 -19.96 24.14
N THR A 770 48.34 -19.01 24.58
CA THR A 770 49.79 -18.98 24.34
C THR A 770 50.49 -20.06 25.17
N ASP A 771 50.05 -20.27 26.41
CA ASP A 771 50.64 -21.25 27.31
C ASP A 771 50.00 -22.66 27.21
N GLY A 772 48.78 -22.76 26.69
CA GLY A 772 48.05 -24.00 26.47
C GLY A 772 47.35 -24.56 27.71
N ASP A 773 47.02 -23.73 28.70
CA ASP A 773 46.32 -24.15 29.91
C ASP A 773 44.79 -24.25 29.74
N GLY A 774 44.27 -23.65 28.67
CA GLY A 774 42.87 -23.64 28.26
C GLY A 774 42.09 -22.38 28.67
N ILE A 775 42.75 -21.36 29.21
CA ILE A 775 42.27 -19.98 29.33
C ILE A 775 42.86 -19.21 28.14
N PRO A 776 42.03 -18.63 27.26
CA PRO A 776 42.54 -17.78 26.19
C PRO A 776 43.23 -16.53 26.72
N ASP A 777 44.21 -16.02 25.97
CA ASP A 777 45.05 -14.86 26.36
C ASP A 777 44.21 -13.66 26.80
N TYR A 778 43.16 -13.28 26.05
CA TYR A 778 42.28 -12.15 26.41
C TYR A 778 41.56 -12.29 27.77
N ARG A 779 41.63 -13.47 28.40
CA ARG A 779 41.08 -13.77 29.73
C ARG A 779 42.17 -14.15 30.74
N ASP A 780 43.44 -14.09 30.36
CA ASP A 780 44.58 -14.58 31.13
C ASP A 780 45.59 -13.46 31.41
N GLN A 781 45.75 -13.10 32.69
CA GLN A 781 46.59 -11.99 33.15
C GLN A 781 48.10 -12.24 33.04
N ASP A 782 48.49 -13.43 32.58
CA ASP A 782 49.86 -13.93 32.42
C ASP A 782 49.88 -14.95 31.27
N GLY A 783 49.70 -14.46 30.03
CA GLY A 783 49.32 -15.28 28.87
C GLY A 783 50.34 -16.33 28.44
N ASP A 784 51.62 -16.19 28.79
CA ASP A 784 52.63 -17.23 28.59
C ASP A 784 53.01 -18.02 29.85
N ASN A 785 52.43 -17.64 30.98
CA ASN A 785 52.57 -18.23 32.30
C ASN A 785 54.03 -18.33 32.79
N ASP A 786 54.85 -17.34 32.46
CA ASP A 786 56.22 -17.24 32.93
C ASP A 786 56.32 -16.66 34.36
N GLY A 787 55.22 -16.18 34.92
CA GLY A 787 55.13 -15.61 36.26
C GLY A 787 55.31 -14.09 36.33
N ILE A 788 55.45 -13.41 35.19
CA ILE A 788 55.44 -11.96 35.05
C ILE A 788 54.10 -11.57 34.41
N PRO A 789 53.21 -10.85 35.11
CA PRO A 789 51.93 -10.47 34.51
C PRO A 789 52.11 -9.54 33.30
N ASP A 790 51.31 -9.76 32.25
CA ASP A 790 51.29 -9.00 30.98
C ASP A 790 51.33 -7.47 31.22
N SER A 791 50.58 -7.00 32.21
CA SER A 791 50.53 -5.60 32.65
C SER A 791 51.89 -4.95 32.99
N GLU A 792 52.92 -5.74 33.31
CA GLU A 792 54.29 -5.29 33.61
C GLU A 792 55.26 -5.48 32.41
N GLU A 793 54.89 -6.32 31.45
CA GLU A 793 55.69 -6.68 30.28
C GLU A 793 55.57 -5.66 29.15
N GLY A 794 54.42 -5.01 29.04
CA GLY A 794 54.21 -3.83 28.20
C GLY A 794 52.84 -3.83 27.53
N SER A 795 52.62 -2.88 26.63
CA SER A 795 51.47 -3.01 25.71
C SER A 795 51.73 -4.20 24.79
N GLY A 796 50.75 -5.06 24.47
CA GLY A 796 50.88 -6.31 23.68
C GLY A 796 51.50 -6.24 22.27
N ASN A 797 52.08 -5.10 21.90
CA ASN A 797 52.94 -4.87 20.74
C ASN A 797 54.43 -4.65 21.10
N VAL A 798 54.80 -4.69 22.37
CA VAL A 798 56.19 -4.58 22.84
C VAL A 798 56.89 -5.90 22.53
N ASP A 799 57.93 -5.82 21.71
CA ASP A 799 58.77 -6.94 21.27
C ASP A 799 60.22 -6.45 21.44
N THR A 800 60.84 -6.84 22.55
CA THR A 800 62.11 -6.27 23.04
C THR A 800 63.28 -6.71 22.16
N ASP A 801 63.31 -7.96 21.71
CA ASP A 801 64.38 -8.53 20.90
C ASP A 801 64.16 -8.36 19.37
N GLY A 802 62.93 -8.10 18.95
CA GLY A 802 62.50 -7.90 17.57
C GLY A 802 62.31 -9.17 16.77
N ASP A 803 62.01 -10.31 17.40
CA ASP A 803 61.81 -11.60 16.73
C ASP A 803 60.38 -11.81 16.18
N GLY A 804 59.45 -10.97 16.61
CA GLY A 804 58.05 -10.93 16.18
C GLY A 804 57.07 -11.62 17.14
N VAL A 805 57.51 -12.08 18.30
CA VAL A 805 56.65 -12.46 19.43
C VAL A 805 56.61 -11.29 20.43
N PRO A 806 55.44 -10.78 20.82
CA PRO A 806 55.34 -9.81 21.90
C PRO A 806 55.88 -10.39 23.21
N ASN A 807 56.41 -9.51 24.06
CA ASN A 807 56.97 -9.87 25.36
C ASN A 807 56.04 -10.76 26.18
N SER A 808 54.75 -10.40 26.29
CA SER A 808 53.78 -11.18 27.07
C SER A 808 53.35 -12.52 26.46
N ARG A 809 54.05 -12.93 25.42
CA ARG A 809 53.87 -14.20 24.72
C ARG A 809 55.20 -14.91 24.49
N ASP A 810 56.27 -14.39 25.08
CA ASP A 810 57.65 -14.78 24.81
C ASP A 810 58.40 -15.09 26.11
N LEU A 811 58.63 -16.39 26.34
CA LEU A 811 59.34 -16.92 27.50
C LEU A 811 60.83 -16.48 27.63
N ASP A 812 61.36 -15.68 26.72
CA ASP A 812 62.74 -15.14 26.68
C ASP A 812 62.73 -13.80 25.89
N SER A 813 62.03 -12.80 26.43
CA SER A 813 61.71 -11.49 25.82
C SER A 813 62.89 -10.72 25.23
N ASP A 814 64.10 -10.93 25.76
CA ASP A 814 65.31 -10.28 25.27
C ASP A 814 66.23 -11.23 24.46
N ASN A 815 65.90 -12.52 24.45
CA ASN A 815 66.56 -13.60 23.71
C ASN A 815 68.06 -13.73 24.04
N ASP A 816 68.40 -13.50 25.32
CA ASP A 816 69.74 -13.72 25.85
C ASP A 816 70.03 -15.20 26.16
N GLY A 817 68.97 -16.01 26.28
CA GLY A 817 68.99 -17.44 26.52
C GLY A 817 68.82 -17.86 27.99
N VAL A 818 68.37 -16.97 28.85
CA VAL A 818 67.73 -17.22 30.15
C VAL A 818 66.23 -17.00 29.96
N ASN A 819 65.38 -17.81 30.60
CA ASN A 819 63.94 -17.61 30.47
C ASN A 819 63.46 -16.50 31.40
N ASP A 820 62.43 -15.79 31.01
CA ASP A 820 61.89 -14.64 31.73
C ASP A 820 61.42 -15.02 33.15
N VAL A 821 60.81 -16.20 33.35
CA VAL A 821 60.53 -16.77 34.69
C VAL A 821 61.74 -16.78 35.64
N ASP A 822 62.95 -17.05 35.15
CA ASP A 822 64.19 -17.05 35.94
C ASP A 822 64.65 -15.61 36.27
N GLU A 823 64.40 -14.68 35.35
CA GLU A 823 64.83 -13.28 35.41
C GLU A 823 63.86 -12.38 36.18
N GLY A 824 62.55 -12.64 36.11
CA GLY A 824 61.48 -12.08 36.95
C GLY A 824 61.57 -12.55 38.41
N GLY A 825 62.35 -13.61 38.67
CA GLY A 825 62.70 -14.05 40.02
C GLY A 825 61.92 -15.26 40.53
N ASP A 826 61.11 -15.87 39.67
CA ASP A 826 60.23 -17.00 39.99
C ASP A 826 60.66 -18.36 39.44
N GLY A 827 61.85 -18.47 38.83
CA GLY A 827 62.43 -19.74 38.36
C GLY A 827 62.67 -20.83 39.41
N ALA A 828 62.33 -20.59 40.69
CA ALA A 828 62.21 -21.65 41.67
C ALA A 828 60.88 -22.43 41.60
N LEU A 829 59.87 -21.84 40.95
CA LEU A 829 58.53 -22.36 40.71
C LEU A 829 58.48 -23.19 39.41
N ASP A 830 59.20 -22.78 38.35
CA ASP A 830 59.54 -23.64 37.21
C ASP A 830 60.57 -24.70 37.67
N THR A 831 60.08 -25.87 38.03
CA THR A 831 60.88 -27.02 38.48
C THR A 831 61.33 -27.93 37.34
N ASN A 832 60.85 -27.66 36.14
CA ASN A 832 60.98 -28.50 34.97
C ASN A 832 61.91 -27.88 33.90
N ASP A 833 62.26 -26.59 34.08
CA ASP A 833 63.14 -25.74 33.30
C ASP A 833 62.62 -25.57 31.85
N ASP A 834 61.31 -25.36 31.66
CA ASP A 834 60.69 -25.10 30.34
C ASP A 834 60.19 -23.67 30.12
N GLY A 835 60.31 -22.79 31.12
CA GLY A 835 59.96 -21.38 31.02
C GLY A 835 58.60 -21.02 31.58
N GLN A 836 57.76 -22.01 31.89
CA GLN A 836 56.39 -21.78 32.36
C GLN A 836 56.20 -22.30 33.79
N ILE A 837 55.27 -21.70 34.51
CA ILE A 837 54.85 -22.12 35.85
C ILE A 837 53.48 -22.78 35.76
N ASN A 838 53.43 -24.04 35.35
CA ASN A 838 52.16 -24.71 35.08
C ASN A 838 51.98 -26.05 35.84
N SER A 839 50.95 -26.81 35.47
CA SER A 839 50.59 -28.06 36.15
C SER A 839 51.64 -29.20 36.05
N ASP A 840 52.62 -29.09 35.16
CA ASP A 840 53.74 -30.03 35.07
C ASP A 840 54.81 -29.77 36.16
N ASP A 841 54.70 -28.66 36.90
CA ASP A 841 55.61 -28.29 37.97
C ASP A 841 55.34 -28.87 39.35
N THR A 842 56.43 -29.21 40.02
CA THR A 842 56.37 -29.83 41.34
C THR A 842 56.06 -28.81 42.40
N GLY A 843 54.77 -28.68 42.70
CA GLY A 843 54.28 -27.80 43.76
C GLY A 843 53.39 -26.67 43.25
N PHE A 844 53.10 -26.66 41.95
CA PHE A 844 52.06 -25.85 41.35
C PHE A 844 50.75 -25.96 42.16
N ALA A 845 50.18 -24.80 42.43
CA ALA A 845 48.92 -24.63 43.11
C ALA A 845 48.25 -23.40 42.52
N ASP A 846 47.04 -23.63 42.03
CA ASP A 846 46.12 -22.66 41.48
C ASP A 846 44.78 -22.94 42.21
N ASP A 847 44.56 -22.26 43.34
CA ASP A 847 43.39 -22.47 44.19
C ASP A 847 42.15 -21.70 43.67
N ASN A 848 42.33 -20.69 42.80
CA ASN A 848 41.33 -19.81 42.18
C ASN A 848 40.84 -20.31 40.82
N GLY A 849 41.64 -21.08 40.11
CA GLY A 849 41.33 -21.64 38.79
C GLY A 849 41.58 -20.66 37.65
N ASP A 850 42.48 -19.69 37.81
CA ASP A 850 42.80 -18.64 36.82
C ASP A 850 44.08 -18.93 36.04
N GLY A 851 44.53 -20.19 36.00
CA GLY A 851 45.68 -20.61 35.19
C GLY A 851 47.03 -20.31 35.84
N GLN A 852 47.14 -19.14 36.46
CA GLN A 852 48.33 -18.67 37.12
C GLN A 852 48.60 -19.36 38.47
N ALA A 853 49.88 -19.55 38.80
CA ALA A 853 50.25 -20.08 40.10
C ALA A 853 49.99 -19.06 41.23
N ASP A 854 49.29 -19.47 42.30
CA ASP A 854 49.09 -18.70 43.55
C ASP A 854 50.38 -18.14 44.20
N ALA A 855 51.54 -18.64 43.77
CA ALA A 855 52.85 -18.30 44.28
C ALA A 855 53.64 -17.32 43.40
N SER A 856 53.26 -17.09 42.14
CA SER A 856 53.89 -16.14 41.20
C SER A 856 53.26 -14.73 41.22
N VAL A 857 52.13 -14.57 41.92
CA VAL A 857 51.30 -13.34 41.98
C VAL A 857 51.94 -12.08 42.64
N ASP A 858 53.26 -11.88 42.62
CA ASP A 858 53.94 -10.78 43.34
C ASP A 858 54.68 -9.81 42.40
N ALA A 859 53.94 -8.83 41.86
CA ALA A 859 54.45 -7.61 41.20
C ALA A 859 55.40 -6.73 42.06
N GLU A 860 55.84 -7.18 43.25
CA GLU A 860 56.74 -6.45 44.14
C GLU A 860 58.20 -6.95 44.10
N GLU A 861 58.83 -7.04 42.92
CA GLU A 861 60.22 -6.62 42.60
C GLU A 861 60.73 -7.31 41.33
N GLU A 862 60.39 -6.76 40.15
CA GLU A 862 61.12 -7.08 38.90
C GLU A 862 62.63 -6.85 39.09
N PRO A 863 63.46 -7.91 39.04
CA PRO A 863 64.90 -7.78 39.23
C PRO A 863 65.52 -6.81 38.22
N ASP A 864 66.44 -5.98 38.70
CA ASP A 864 67.28 -5.06 37.90
C ASP A 864 68.71 -5.20 38.46
N GLY A 865 69.41 -6.23 37.98
CA GLY A 865 70.73 -6.65 38.44
C GLY A 865 71.82 -5.61 38.18
N ASP A 866 71.63 -4.81 37.14
CA ASP A 866 72.51 -3.78 36.61
C ASP A 866 72.27 -2.40 37.28
N GLY A 867 71.01 -2.08 37.58
CA GLY A 867 70.53 -0.87 38.20
C GLY A 867 70.22 0.29 37.23
N ASP A 868 69.95 0.02 35.96
CA ASP A 868 69.62 1.04 34.95
C ASP A 868 68.11 1.32 34.79
N SER A 869 67.28 0.59 35.54
CA SER A 869 65.82 0.68 35.55
C SER A 869 65.11 0.05 34.35
N VAL A 870 65.78 -0.83 33.60
CA VAL A 870 65.16 -1.86 32.77
C VAL A 870 65.15 -3.16 33.59
N PRO A 871 64.02 -3.87 33.69
CA PRO A 871 64.00 -5.19 34.30
C PRO A 871 64.90 -6.21 33.57
N ASP A 872 65.41 -7.19 34.30
CA ASP A 872 66.39 -8.16 33.79
C ASP A 872 65.84 -8.92 32.55
N TYR A 873 64.57 -9.35 32.55
CA TYR A 873 63.90 -10.01 31.42
C TYR A 873 63.74 -9.15 30.14
N ARG A 874 64.07 -7.85 30.21
CA ARG A 874 64.09 -6.93 29.05
C ARG A 874 65.48 -6.38 28.76
N ASP A 875 66.51 -6.85 29.47
CA ASP A 875 67.85 -6.27 29.45
C ASP A 875 68.95 -7.24 29.01
N LEU A 876 69.27 -7.16 27.71
CA LEU A 876 70.34 -7.89 27.02
C LEU A 876 71.74 -7.88 27.68
N ASP A 877 72.00 -7.05 28.70
CA ASP A 877 73.28 -7.00 29.40
C ASP A 877 73.28 -7.30 30.92
N SER A 878 72.17 -7.88 31.44
CA SER A 878 71.95 -8.32 32.83
C SER A 878 72.94 -9.40 33.36
#